data_AF-A0A2V4DI84-F1
#
_entry.id   AF-A0A2V4DI84-F1
#
_cell.length_a   1.000
_cell.length_b   1.000
_cell.length_c   1.000
_cell.angle_alpha   90.00
_cell.angle_beta   90.00
_cell.angle_gamma   90.00
#
_symmetry.space_group_name_H-M   'P 1'
#
loop_
_entity.id
_entity.type
_entity.pdbx_description
1 polymer ?
#
loop_
_entity_poly.entity_id
_entity_poly.type
_entity_poly.pdbx_seq_one_letter_code
_entity_poly.pdbx_strand_id
1 'polypeptide(L)'
;MVKSGNPVTFSRIRGSYRRRLLDHLSDGPSTVTGSSKAVALRLPHASAELKRMRAEGLIQSDSGPGQRGAKQHLTAAGWQVFLGDELARLAESSIDSIPEHAIGKLLAKDGPQLLLAYTKPLTSPLIPLPWSGDFSHSEQTVISSGIKGVKAEYVWAVAREAEVRWYDLESLEQVPAPSDDQSTTSLSDWVEPAPVIGLVRARLLDPRQSLKLAIGSWFGEPGIEGWPDLPMPMGESESWTLGTAHESISPLQSQCPICAILPDRLSTTTLLSAASNGALVIAEASLLGRQGDAVPLSILDSWINRAHPRLTETERRHRLQGLIQAIRKGRRKRSGNIRVEESTWRRFQSDWSKHQWSEKSEVENIIIDVQGLSSTAWLSLIDWSLARQETTPVVLQYPPGHHDPGQLHSVFQDSRTRLAILSQEPEEPLAYPTLRPDPIRPLSWYLLKLAGDVELPCKVTHRPPPSFTSPPPLWVPPNSASTLEEVVAAARLAAGDSAPPDASEDSSEEMRLFAASLRYPEGDADWADRIESVDPLAAWIACPDDNRWPLWRRQGNRLGADWISLLPVEQVPIEFLAEVAGTAPNDWQELAHNHLVQRIRDEDDLALRLRTLIDSHHFNDVASSWLTSTLLSQVAWLPPELASDLARWAPNSISKSLPSNIIPALTGLTWLSSQGELDDNWVRDIEASQRSSPIINGWISLLSTVRDDRTPSVEEIREITSLPIEWWAPFSPLLFNTITEGVDGREMLLGESIPWASALFRQIGEIHTIPGIGEREHPGCPTDLVSRLERILQGVEIDVELQGFAELTDVLNTLKSILVGTKPVVGQIHPMIGWLLQPRERWPAFSATEIVNGDPEVAARLAAGISGYHDGLRESTQRRL
;
A
#
# COMPACT_ATOMS: atom_id res chain seq x y z
N MET A 1 -10.53 -59.84 -14.48
CA MET A 1 -9.45 -60.06 -15.46
C MET A 1 -9.47 -58.91 -16.44
N VAL A 2 -8.72 -57.86 -16.13
CA VAL A 2 -8.56 -56.66 -16.96
C VAL A 2 -7.61 -57.03 -18.09
N LYS A 3 -8.01 -56.78 -19.34
CA LYS A 3 -7.16 -56.99 -20.51
C LYS A 3 -5.94 -56.09 -20.38
N SER A 4 -4.77 -56.71 -20.32
CA SER A 4 -3.46 -56.11 -20.56
C SER A 4 -3.52 -55.22 -21.81
N GLY A 5 -3.21 -53.93 -21.64
CA GLY A 5 -3.00 -53.02 -22.76
C GLY A 5 -1.93 -53.58 -23.70
N ASN A 6 -2.12 -53.39 -25.01
CA ASN A 6 -1.09 -53.71 -26.00
C ASN A 6 0.22 -53.00 -25.63
N PRO A 7 1.39 -53.67 -25.73
CA PRO A 7 2.68 -53.00 -25.54
C PRO A 7 2.81 -51.88 -26.56
N VAL A 8 3.17 -50.68 -26.09
CA VAL A 8 3.42 -49.53 -26.97
C VAL A 8 4.65 -49.86 -27.82
N THR A 9 4.45 -50.16 -29.10
CA THR A 9 5.56 -50.41 -30.03
C THR A 9 6.17 -49.09 -30.46
N PHE A 10 7.31 -48.71 -29.88
CA PHE A 10 8.10 -47.57 -30.31
C PHE A 10 8.83 -47.89 -31.62
N SER A 11 8.75 -47.02 -32.62
CA SER A 11 9.35 -47.26 -33.95
C SER A 11 10.17 -46.07 -34.42
N ARG A 12 11.41 -46.32 -34.84
CA ARG A 12 12.31 -45.30 -35.37
C ARG A 12 11.87 -44.79 -36.74
N ILE A 13 11.84 -43.47 -36.90
CA ILE A 13 11.60 -42.79 -38.18
C ILE A 13 12.84 -42.97 -39.06
N ARG A 14 12.71 -43.79 -40.11
CA ARG A 14 13.81 -44.10 -41.05
C ARG A 14 14.14 -42.94 -42.01
N GLY A 15 13.21 -42.02 -42.24
CA GLY A 15 13.39 -40.88 -43.14
C GLY A 15 13.93 -39.63 -42.42
N SER A 16 15.19 -39.27 -42.67
CA SER A 16 15.81 -38.07 -42.05
C SER A 16 15.02 -36.78 -42.34
N TYR A 17 14.52 -36.61 -43.57
CA TYR A 17 13.72 -35.42 -43.93
C TYR A 17 12.41 -35.34 -43.15
N ARG A 18 11.74 -36.47 -42.98
CA ARG A 18 10.49 -36.56 -42.21
C ARG A 18 10.72 -36.19 -40.75
N ARG A 19 11.74 -36.76 -40.13
CA ARG A 19 12.07 -36.49 -38.73
C ARG A 19 12.37 -35.01 -38.50
N ARG A 20 13.22 -34.41 -39.32
CA ARG A 20 13.55 -32.99 -39.18
C ARG A 20 12.36 -32.06 -39.41
N LEU A 21 11.43 -32.43 -40.29
CA LEU A 21 10.18 -31.67 -40.47
C LEU A 21 9.24 -31.82 -39.27
N LEU A 22 9.11 -33.02 -38.70
CA LEU A 22 8.35 -33.23 -37.46
C LEU A 22 8.94 -32.44 -36.30
N ASP A 23 10.27 -32.47 -36.16
CA ASP A 23 11.03 -31.75 -35.13
C ASP A 23 10.92 -30.22 -35.29
N HIS A 24 10.97 -29.69 -36.50
CA HIS A 24 10.71 -28.26 -36.72
C HIS A 24 9.27 -27.87 -36.38
N LEU A 25 8.30 -28.70 -36.75
CA LEU A 25 6.89 -28.43 -36.45
C LEU A 25 6.53 -28.64 -34.97
N SER A 26 7.41 -29.24 -34.17
CA SER A 26 7.25 -29.32 -32.72
C SER A 26 7.52 -28.00 -32.02
N ASP A 27 8.23 -27.06 -32.65
CA ASP A 27 8.36 -25.66 -32.17
C ASP A 27 7.11 -24.82 -32.43
N GLY A 28 6.22 -25.31 -33.30
CA GLY A 28 5.00 -24.63 -33.65
C GLY A 28 4.75 -24.56 -35.15
N PRO A 29 3.66 -23.89 -35.54
CA PRO A 29 3.20 -23.91 -36.91
C PRO A 29 4.10 -23.16 -37.88
N SER A 30 4.35 -23.78 -39.03
CA SER A 30 5.20 -23.19 -40.06
C SER A 30 4.63 -23.38 -41.45
N THR A 31 4.92 -22.43 -42.34
CA THR A 31 4.56 -22.58 -43.76
C THR A 31 5.48 -23.61 -44.43
N VAL A 32 5.07 -24.14 -45.59
CA VAL A 32 5.93 -25.05 -46.38
C VAL A 32 7.29 -24.41 -46.69
N THR A 33 7.29 -23.13 -47.05
CA THR A 33 8.52 -22.37 -47.33
C THR A 33 9.35 -22.15 -46.06
N GLY A 34 8.71 -21.84 -44.94
CA GLY A 34 9.37 -21.69 -43.64
C GLY A 34 10.05 -22.99 -43.19
N SER A 35 9.31 -24.09 -43.20
CA SER A 35 9.80 -25.44 -42.84
C SER A 35 10.95 -25.89 -43.74
N SER A 36 10.85 -25.62 -45.05
CA SER A 36 11.91 -25.93 -46.02
C SER A 36 13.22 -25.22 -45.69
N LYS A 37 13.15 -23.92 -45.33
CA LYS A 37 14.32 -23.12 -44.96
C LYS A 37 14.93 -23.58 -43.63
N ALA A 38 14.10 -23.75 -42.60
CA ALA A 38 14.55 -24.13 -41.27
C ALA A 38 15.27 -25.48 -41.23
N VAL A 39 14.80 -26.44 -42.04
CA VAL A 39 15.35 -27.79 -42.11
C VAL A 39 16.45 -27.94 -43.19
N ALA A 40 16.79 -26.86 -43.89
CA ALA A 40 17.73 -26.84 -45.01
C ALA A 40 17.38 -27.86 -46.12
N LEU A 41 16.09 -28.01 -46.44
CA LEU A 41 15.59 -28.84 -47.53
C LEU A 41 15.25 -27.98 -48.75
N ARG A 42 15.40 -28.54 -49.95
CA ARG A 42 14.87 -27.89 -51.16
C ARG A 42 13.33 -27.93 -51.12
N LEU A 43 12.71 -26.83 -51.51
CA LEU A 43 11.26 -26.63 -51.45
C LEU A 43 10.43 -27.78 -52.07
N PRO A 44 10.79 -28.38 -53.23
CA PRO A 44 10.03 -29.50 -53.78
C PRO A 44 10.03 -30.75 -52.87
N HIS A 45 11.14 -31.04 -52.19
CA HIS A 45 11.25 -32.19 -51.29
C HIS A 45 10.46 -31.96 -50.00
N ALA A 46 10.57 -30.76 -49.40
CA ALA A 46 9.79 -30.39 -48.22
C ALA A 46 8.28 -30.43 -48.52
N SER A 47 7.86 -29.87 -49.67
CA SER A 47 6.46 -29.88 -50.10
C SER A 47 5.91 -31.30 -50.32
N ALA A 48 6.70 -32.17 -50.97
CA ALA A 48 6.31 -33.56 -51.21
C ALA A 48 6.15 -34.35 -49.91
N GLU A 49 7.08 -34.20 -48.95
CA GLU A 49 7.01 -34.92 -47.68
C GLU A 49 5.89 -34.38 -46.79
N LEU A 50 5.69 -33.06 -46.68
CA LEU A 50 4.55 -32.47 -45.97
C LEU A 50 3.21 -32.89 -46.58
N LYS A 51 3.13 -33.10 -47.91
CA LYS A 51 1.93 -33.65 -48.55
C LYS A 51 1.66 -35.10 -48.12
N ARG A 52 2.72 -35.93 -47.99
CA ARG A 52 2.60 -37.31 -47.49
C ARG A 52 2.18 -37.33 -46.02
N MET A 53 2.82 -36.53 -45.18
CA MET A 53 2.49 -36.41 -43.75
C MET A 53 1.03 -35.96 -43.53
N ARG A 54 0.49 -35.09 -44.38
CA ARG A 54 -0.95 -34.74 -44.37
C ARG A 54 -1.84 -35.92 -44.74
N ALA A 55 -1.48 -36.67 -45.78
CA ALA A 55 -2.25 -37.85 -46.19
C ALA A 55 -2.22 -38.96 -45.12
N GLU A 56 -1.13 -39.05 -44.37
CA GLU A 56 -0.95 -39.94 -43.21
C GLU A 56 -1.61 -39.40 -41.93
N GLY A 57 -2.18 -38.19 -41.96
CA GLY A 57 -2.84 -37.58 -40.81
C GLY A 57 -1.89 -37.09 -39.71
N LEU A 58 -0.58 -37.02 -39.96
CA LEU A 58 0.43 -36.60 -38.99
C LEU A 58 0.50 -35.07 -38.82
N ILE A 59 0.09 -34.33 -39.85
CA ILE A 59 0.03 -32.87 -39.82
C ILE A 59 -1.27 -32.36 -40.46
N GLN A 60 -1.67 -31.15 -40.06
CA GLN A 60 -2.86 -30.48 -40.56
C GLN A 60 -2.53 -29.04 -41.02
N SER A 61 -3.30 -28.55 -41.99
CA SER A 61 -3.16 -27.20 -42.55
C SER A 61 -4.31 -26.31 -42.05
N ASP A 62 -4.01 -25.05 -41.71
CA ASP A 62 -5.04 -24.06 -41.29
C ASP A 62 -6.05 -23.73 -42.39
N SER A 63 -5.64 -23.92 -43.63
CA SER A 63 -6.42 -23.55 -44.81
C SER A 63 -6.73 -24.75 -45.69
N GLY A 64 -7.79 -24.63 -46.48
CA GLY A 64 -8.20 -25.63 -47.47
C GLY A 64 -7.09 -25.95 -48.49
N PRO A 65 -7.14 -27.13 -49.11
CA PRO A 65 -6.09 -27.60 -50.01
C PRO A 65 -5.88 -26.64 -51.19
N GLY A 66 -4.64 -26.16 -51.36
CA GLY A 66 -4.20 -25.34 -52.51
C GLY A 66 -3.98 -23.85 -52.24
N GLN A 67 -4.32 -23.34 -51.05
CA GLN A 67 -3.99 -21.96 -50.68
C GLN A 67 -2.50 -21.81 -50.31
N ARG A 68 -1.85 -20.80 -50.89
CA ARG A 68 -0.45 -20.46 -50.61
C ARG A 68 -0.35 -19.76 -49.26
N GLY A 69 0.69 -20.09 -48.49
CA GLY A 69 0.96 -19.45 -47.19
C GLY A 69 0.30 -20.11 -45.99
N ALA A 70 -0.46 -21.20 -46.16
CA ALA A 70 -1.07 -21.93 -45.05
C ALA A 70 -0.01 -22.53 -44.12
N LYS A 71 -0.15 -22.30 -42.81
CA LYS A 71 0.71 -22.91 -41.80
C LYS A 71 0.28 -24.37 -41.56
N GLN A 72 1.28 -25.22 -41.33
CA GLN A 72 1.12 -26.63 -41.02
C GLN A 72 1.38 -26.86 -39.52
N HIS A 73 0.60 -27.72 -38.89
CA HIS A 73 0.65 -28.06 -37.46
C HIS A 73 0.77 -29.57 -37.27
N LEU A 74 1.43 -30.01 -36.21
CA LEU A 74 1.39 -31.42 -35.78
C LEU A 74 0.00 -31.78 -35.27
N THR A 75 -0.52 -32.94 -35.70
CA THR A 75 -1.70 -33.55 -35.07
C THR A 75 -1.29 -34.39 -33.86
N ALA A 76 -2.24 -34.83 -33.05
CA ALA A 76 -1.98 -35.78 -31.96
C ALA A 76 -1.27 -37.07 -32.46
N ALA A 77 -1.64 -37.57 -33.64
CA ALA A 77 -0.97 -38.71 -34.27
C ALA A 77 0.48 -38.38 -34.67
N GLY A 78 0.73 -37.18 -35.20
CA GLY A 78 2.08 -36.68 -35.49
C GLY A 78 2.97 -36.62 -34.25
N TRP A 79 2.43 -36.11 -33.13
CA TRP A 79 3.12 -36.09 -31.85
C TRP A 79 3.46 -37.49 -31.34
N GLN A 80 2.52 -38.45 -31.39
CA GLN A 80 2.76 -39.83 -30.98
C GLN A 80 3.85 -40.52 -31.80
N VAL A 81 3.86 -40.31 -33.12
CA VAL A 81 4.90 -40.85 -34.00
C VAL A 81 6.27 -40.24 -33.67
N PHE A 82 6.31 -38.94 -33.38
CA PHE A 82 7.56 -38.27 -33.05
C PHE A 82 8.11 -38.70 -31.69
N LEU A 83 7.25 -38.76 -30.66
CA LEU A 83 7.59 -39.30 -29.33
C LEU A 83 8.08 -40.75 -29.41
N GLY A 84 7.42 -41.57 -30.24
CA GLY A 84 7.83 -42.96 -30.46
C GLY A 84 9.22 -43.10 -31.10
N ASP A 85 9.64 -42.17 -31.95
CA ASP A 85 11.02 -42.14 -32.48
C ASP A 85 12.05 -41.77 -31.42
N GLU A 86 11.71 -40.86 -30.50
CA GLU A 86 12.59 -40.46 -29.40
C GLU A 86 12.83 -41.60 -28.42
N LEU A 87 11.75 -42.29 -28.01
CA LEU A 87 11.82 -43.44 -27.11
C LEU A 87 12.53 -44.63 -27.77
N ALA A 88 12.32 -44.87 -29.06
CA ALA A 88 13.07 -45.90 -29.80
C ALA A 88 14.58 -45.61 -29.79
N ARG A 89 15.00 -44.35 -29.87
CA ARG A 89 16.43 -43.97 -29.82
C ARG A 89 17.03 -44.07 -28.42
N LEU A 90 16.23 -43.78 -27.40
CA LEU A 90 16.63 -44.01 -26.02
C LEU A 90 16.87 -45.51 -25.80
N ALA A 91 15.93 -46.36 -26.21
CA ALA A 91 16.03 -47.82 -26.11
C ALA A 91 17.23 -48.40 -26.88
N GLU A 92 17.46 -47.94 -28.12
CA GLU A 92 18.61 -48.36 -28.94
C GLU A 92 19.97 -47.95 -28.33
N SER A 93 20.01 -46.95 -27.44
CA SER A 93 21.25 -46.42 -26.89
C SER A 93 21.84 -47.23 -25.73
N SER A 94 21.12 -48.26 -25.23
CA SER A 94 21.47 -49.16 -24.11
C SER A 94 22.22 -48.45 -22.97
N ILE A 95 21.47 -47.88 -22.01
CA ILE A 95 22.03 -47.23 -20.82
C ILE A 95 22.17 -48.28 -19.73
N ASP A 96 23.31 -48.98 -19.70
CA ASP A 96 23.57 -50.03 -18.71
C ASP A 96 24.00 -49.45 -17.35
N SER A 97 24.74 -48.33 -17.35
CA SER A 97 25.16 -47.60 -16.15
C SER A 97 25.42 -46.12 -16.49
N ILE A 98 25.04 -45.21 -15.59
CA ILE A 98 25.32 -43.77 -15.73
C ILE A 98 26.74 -43.49 -15.19
N PRO A 99 27.67 -42.93 -16.00
CA PRO A 99 29.00 -42.58 -15.53
C PRO A 99 28.97 -41.50 -14.43
N GLU A 100 29.92 -41.56 -13.50
CA GLU A 100 30.06 -40.57 -12.43
C GLU A 100 30.30 -39.16 -13.01
N HIS A 101 29.57 -38.16 -12.50
CA HIS A 101 29.54 -36.77 -13.01
C HIS A 101 28.94 -36.56 -14.42
N ALA A 102 28.36 -37.58 -15.05
CA ALA A 102 27.63 -37.39 -16.30
C ALA A 102 26.28 -36.69 -16.05
N ILE A 103 26.05 -35.57 -16.72
CA ILE A 103 24.77 -34.84 -16.65
C ILE A 103 23.82 -35.25 -17.78
N GLY A 104 24.36 -35.81 -18.87
CA GLY A 104 23.55 -36.25 -19.99
C GLY A 104 24.30 -37.00 -21.09
N LYS A 105 23.54 -37.51 -22.06
CA LYS A 105 23.99 -38.29 -23.22
C LYS A 105 23.34 -37.79 -24.50
N LEU A 106 24.11 -37.66 -25.58
CA LEU A 106 23.58 -37.25 -26.88
C LEU A 106 22.89 -38.43 -27.60
N LEU A 107 21.57 -38.41 -27.74
CA LEU A 107 20.81 -39.50 -28.37
C LEU A 107 20.62 -39.31 -29.87
N ALA A 108 20.52 -38.07 -30.33
CA ALA A 108 20.46 -37.78 -31.75
C ALA A 108 20.91 -36.38 -32.10
N LYS A 109 21.37 -36.23 -33.34
CA LYS A 109 21.83 -34.96 -33.91
C LYS A 109 21.41 -34.86 -35.37
N ASP A 110 20.59 -33.85 -35.67
CA ASP A 110 20.02 -33.59 -36.98
C ASP A 110 20.23 -32.11 -37.36
N GLY A 111 21.43 -31.79 -37.88
CA GLY A 111 21.83 -30.40 -38.11
C GLY A 111 22.02 -29.69 -36.76
N PRO A 112 21.38 -28.53 -36.52
CA PRO A 112 21.44 -27.84 -35.23
C PRO A 112 20.53 -28.46 -34.17
N GLN A 113 19.62 -29.37 -34.54
CA GLN A 113 18.67 -29.99 -33.62
C GLN A 113 19.27 -31.21 -32.92
N LEU A 114 19.02 -31.30 -31.62
CA LEU A 114 19.61 -32.28 -30.71
C LEU A 114 18.52 -32.94 -29.87
N LEU A 115 18.68 -34.23 -29.60
CA LEU A 115 17.93 -34.97 -28.58
C LEU A 115 18.91 -35.41 -27.51
N LEU A 116 18.68 -34.99 -26.26
CA LEU A 116 19.55 -35.27 -25.14
C LEU A 116 18.79 -36.14 -24.11
N ALA A 117 19.48 -37.12 -23.55
CA ALA A 117 19.11 -37.80 -22.32
C ALA A 117 19.79 -37.11 -21.15
N TYR A 118 19.08 -36.87 -20.05
CA TYR A 118 19.52 -36.14 -18.87
C TYR A 118 19.37 -37.00 -17.62
N THR A 119 20.30 -36.84 -16.69
CA THR A 119 20.34 -37.60 -15.43
C THR A 119 19.84 -36.80 -14.23
N LYS A 120 19.66 -35.49 -14.39
CA LYS A 120 19.14 -34.56 -13.37
C LYS A 120 18.18 -33.52 -13.98
N PRO A 121 17.33 -32.85 -13.17
CA PRO A 121 16.51 -31.73 -13.63
C PRO A 121 17.33 -30.60 -14.26
N LEU A 122 16.75 -29.89 -15.24
CA LEU A 122 17.37 -28.73 -15.85
C LEU A 122 17.21 -27.51 -14.94
N THR A 123 18.33 -26.93 -14.51
CA THR A 123 18.37 -25.67 -13.74
C THR A 123 18.34 -24.43 -14.64
N SER A 124 18.81 -24.55 -15.88
CA SER A 124 18.85 -23.49 -16.89
C SER A 124 18.44 -24.02 -18.26
N PRO A 125 17.86 -23.17 -19.13
CA PRO A 125 17.60 -23.54 -20.52
C PRO A 125 18.86 -23.64 -21.38
N LEU A 126 19.98 -23.08 -20.92
CA LEU A 126 21.26 -23.21 -21.60
C LEU A 126 21.96 -24.49 -21.14
N ILE A 127 22.34 -25.30 -22.12
CA ILE A 127 22.98 -26.60 -21.93
C ILE A 127 24.40 -26.51 -22.50
N PRO A 128 25.45 -26.62 -21.66
CA PRO A 128 26.81 -26.66 -22.15
C PRO A 128 27.10 -28.04 -22.75
N LEU A 129 27.57 -28.08 -23.99
CA LEU A 129 27.98 -29.32 -24.66
C LEU A 129 29.46 -29.25 -25.03
N PRO A 130 30.27 -30.29 -24.72
CA PRO A 130 31.64 -30.33 -25.18
C PRO A 130 31.69 -30.41 -26.71
N TRP A 131 32.56 -29.61 -27.32
CA TRP A 131 32.69 -29.49 -28.76
C TRP A 131 33.05 -30.83 -29.42
N SER A 132 34.00 -31.56 -28.84
CA SER A 132 34.40 -32.91 -29.25
C SER A 132 34.52 -33.82 -28.03
N GLY A 133 34.27 -35.11 -28.22
CA GLY A 133 34.31 -36.08 -27.11
C GLY A 133 35.71 -36.29 -26.56
N ASP A 134 35.82 -36.22 -25.23
CA ASP A 134 36.61 -37.10 -24.37
C ASP A 134 36.07 -36.92 -22.93
N PHE A 135 35.04 -37.68 -22.57
CA PHE A 135 34.58 -37.80 -21.17
C PHE A 135 35.61 -38.69 -20.43
N SER A 136 36.77 -38.12 -20.10
CA SER A 136 37.83 -38.79 -19.32
C SER A 136 38.11 -38.00 -18.04
N HIS A 137 37.77 -38.58 -16.89
CA HIS A 137 38.22 -38.07 -15.60
C HIS A 137 39.73 -38.28 -15.46
N SER A 138 40.50 -37.21 -15.39
CA SER A 138 41.90 -37.26 -14.99
C SER A 138 42.02 -37.07 -13.47
N GLU A 139 41.77 -38.12 -12.70
CA GLU A 139 42.21 -38.23 -11.28
C GLU A 139 43.07 -39.48 -11.02
N GLN A 140 43.81 -39.95 -12.03
CA GLN A 140 44.91 -40.89 -11.80
C GLN A 140 46.24 -40.28 -12.23
N THR A 141 47.14 -40.17 -11.25
CA THR A 141 48.60 -40.05 -11.36
C THR A 141 49.14 -39.74 -12.76
N VAL A 142 49.67 -38.52 -12.89
CA VAL A 142 50.39 -38.01 -14.07
C VAL A 142 51.43 -39.02 -14.57
N ILE A 143 51.07 -39.83 -15.55
CA ILE A 143 51.99 -40.31 -16.58
C ILE A 143 51.61 -39.56 -17.85
N SER A 144 52.43 -38.55 -18.13
CA SER A 144 52.31 -37.62 -19.25
C SER A 144 52.23 -38.34 -20.60
N SER A 145 51.08 -38.28 -21.25
CA SER A 145 50.94 -38.56 -22.68
C SER A 145 50.81 -37.25 -23.47
N GLY A 146 51.77 -36.33 -23.38
CA GLY A 146 52.11 -35.30 -24.39
C GLY A 146 51.03 -34.35 -24.97
N ILE A 147 49.76 -34.44 -24.59
CA ILE A 147 48.62 -33.68 -25.15
C ILE A 147 48.00 -32.82 -24.03
N LYS A 148 48.83 -32.20 -23.19
CA LYS A 148 48.37 -31.12 -22.30
C LYS A 148 48.43 -29.81 -23.08
N GLY A 149 47.32 -29.42 -23.68
CA GLY A 149 47.24 -28.12 -24.35
C GLY A 149 45.88 -27.74 -24.94
N VAL A 150 44.97 -28.68 -25.17
CA VAL A 150 43.67 -28.34 -25.75
C VAL A 150 42.65 -28.25 -24.62
N LYS A 151 42.29 -27.02 -24.22
CA LYS A 151 41.11 -26.78 -23.37
C LYS A 151 39.91 -27.45 -24.05
N ALA A 152 39.10 -28.19 -23.30
CA ALA A 152 37.83 -28.69 -23.82
C ALA A 152 36.96 -27.47 -24.19
N GLU A 153 36.84 -27.19 -25.49
CA GLU A 153 35.96 -26.14 -25.99
C GLU A 153 34.51 -26.61 -25.76
N TYR A 154 33.68 -25.77 -25.16
CA TYR A 154 32.24 -26.03 -25.02
C TYR A 154 31.46 -25.15 -25.99
N VAL A 155 30.26 -25.60 -26.35
CA VAL A 155 29.27 -24.84 -27.14
C VAL A 155 27.94 -24.84 -26.40
N TRP A 156 27.16 -23.77 -26.59
CA TRP A 156 25.83 -23.67 -25.99
C TRP A 156 24.78 -24.36 -26.86
N ALA A 157 23.94 -25.18 -26.22
CA ALA A 157 22.65 -25.58 -26.73
C ALA A 157 21.54 -24.94 -25.89
N VAL A 158 20.36 -24.77 -26.48
CA VAL A 158 19.17 -24.20 -25.86
C VAL A 158 18.10 -25.27 -25.82
N ALA A 159 17.56 -25.54 -24.62
CA ALA A 159 16.40 -26.40 -24.45
C ALA A 159 15.19 -25.80 -25.19
N ARG A 160 14.45 -26.66 -25.89
CA ARG A 160 13.23 -26.30 -26.64
C ARG A 160 11.96 -26.72 -25.92
N GLU A 161 12.09 -27.16 -24.68
CA GLU A 161 10.99 -27.62 -23.82
C GLU A 161 11.09 -26.89 -22.48
N ALA A 162 9.96 -26.59 -21.86
CA ALA A 162 9.91 -25.93 -20.55
C ALA A 162 10.43 -26.87 -19.44
N GLU A 163 10.05 -28.15 -19.54
CA GLU A 163 10.34 -29.19 -18.57
C GLU A 163 10.95 -30.40 -19.27
N VAL A 164 11.78 -31.13 -18.52
CA VAL A 164 12.34 -32.41 -18.96
C VAL A 164 11.29 -33.50 -18.84
N ARG A 165 11.16 -34.36 -19.86
CA ARG A 165 10.23 -35.49 -19.85
C ARG A 165 10.89 -36.72 -19.26
N TRP A 166 10.45 -37.18 -18.10
CA TRP A 166 11.08 -38.26 -17.36
C TRP A 166 10.48 -39.62 -17.71
N TYR A 167 11.36 -40.61 -17.88
CA TYR A 167 10.99 -41.98 -18.21
C TYR A 167 11.76 -42.96 -17.33
N ASP A 168 11.09 -44.04 -16.94
CA ASP A 168 11.73 -45.20 -16.33
C ASP A 168 12.54 -45.97 -17.39
N LEU A 169 13.81 -46.28 -17.12
CA LEU A 169 14.69 -46.89 -18.13
C LEU A 169 14.30 -48.31 -18.52
N GLU A 170 13.61 -49.05 -17.64
CA GLU A 170 13.22 -50.44 -17.90
C GLU A 170 11.90 -50.54 -18.69
N SER A 171 10.89 -49.80 -18.24
CA SER A 171 9.54 -49.82 -18.82
C SER A 171 9.35 -48.80 -19.95
N LEU A 172 10.17 -47.74 -20.00
CA LEU A 172 10.00 -46.56 -20.86
C LEU A 172 8.65 -45.86 -20.66
N GLU A 173 8.00 -46.07 -19.51
CA GLU A 173 6.81 -45.35 -19.12
C GLU A 173 7.18 -43.99 -18.52
N GLN A 174 6.32 -42.99 -18.73
CA GLN A 174 6.55 -41.64 -18.25
C GLN A 174 6.35 -41.57 -16.73
N VAL A 175 7.33 -41.01 -16.02
CA VAL A 175 7.35 -40.87 -14.55
C VAL A 175 7.47 -39.38 -14.17
N PRO A 176 7.16 -39.00 -12.92
CA PRO A 176 7.45 -37.65 -12.43
C PRO A 176 8.97 -37.39 -12.36
N ALA A 177 9.35 -36.11 -12.29
CA ALA A 177 10.74 -35.72 -12.10
C ALA A 177 11.33 -36.30 -10.80
N PRO A 178 12.61 -36.71 -10.78
CA PRO A 178 13.28 -37.11 -9.55
C PRO A 178 13.34 -35.93 -8.59
N SER A 179 13.10 -36.18 -7.31
CA SER A 179 13.18 -35.18 -6.26
C SER A 179 14.64 -34.84 -5.96
N ASP A 180 14.98 -33.55 -5.91
CA ASP A 180 16.33 -33.07 -5.52
C ASP A 180 16.61 -33.26 -4.01
N ASP A 181 15.58 -33.56 -3.20
CA ASP A 181 15.70 -33.75 -1.76
C ASP A 181 16.32 -35.10 -1.40
N GLN A 182 17.65 -35.12 -1.22
CA GLN A 182 18.30 -36.10 -0.35
C GLN A 182 18.04 -35.78 1.15
N SER A 183 16.79 -35.46 1.52
CA SER A 183 16.41 -35.44 2.94
C SER A 183 16.10 -36.87 3.37
N THR A 184 17.10 -37.55 3.90
CA THR A 184 17.02 -38.92 4.44
C THR A 184 16.12 -38.95 5.68
N THR A 185 14.81 -38.81 5.49
CA THR A 185 13.83 -38.77 6.59
C THR A 185 12.87 -39.95 6.57
N SER A 186 12.79 -40.74 5.49
CA SER A 186 11.93 -41.93 5.45
C SER A 186 12.70 -43.24 5.19
N LEU A 187 12.26 -44.32 5.83
CA LEU A 187 12.76 -45.69 5.62
C LEU A 187 12.50 -46.20 4.18
N SER A 188 11.60 -45.55 3.44
CA SER A 188 11.33 -45.80 2.01
C SER A 188 12.40 -45.23 1.07
N ASP A 189 13.24 -44.30 1.53
CA ASP A 189 14.33 -43.70 0.74
C ASP A 189 15.57 -44.62 0.64
N TRP A 190 15.53 -45.77 1.30
CA TRP A 190 16.58 -46.81 1.28
C TRP A 190 16.38 -47.86 0.18
N VAL A 191 15.28 -47.81 -0.56
CA VAL A 191 15.09 -48.61 -1.77
C VAL A 191 15.74 -47.87 -2.93
N GLU A 192 16.72 -48.50 -3.60
CA GLU A 192 17.34 -47.93 -4.80
C GLU A 192 16.23 -47.59 -5.81
N PRO A 193 16.00 -46.29 -6.13
CA PRO A 193 14.99 -45.93 -7.09
C PRO A 193 15.37 -46.52 -8.45
N ALA A 194 14.38 -47.01 -9.19
CA ALA A 194 14.57 -47.45 -10.57
C ALA A 194 15.25 -46.32 -11.37
N PRO A 195 16.23 -46.62 -12.23
CA PRO A 195 17.03 -45.59 -12.84
C PRO A 195 16.16 -44.82 -13.85
N VAL A 196 15.89 -43.55 -13.54
CA VAL A 196 15.10 -42.66 -14.39
C VAL A 196 16.00 -41.84 -15.31
N ILE A 197 15.50 -41.54 -16.50
CA ILE A 197 16.18 -40.68 -17.46
C ILE A 197 15.23 -39.61 -17.98
N GLY A 198 15.72 -38.38 -18.04
CA GLY A 198 15.03 -37.26 -18.65
C GLY A 198 15.31 -37.19 -20.15
N LEU A 199 14.31 -36.93 -20.98
CA LEU A 199 14.48 -36.57 -22.38
C LEU A 199 14.19 -35.09 -22.58
N VAL A 200 15.10 -34.41 -23.28
CA VAL A 200 14.93 -33.00 -23.66
C VAL A 200 15.33 -32.78 -25.12
N ARG A 201 14.48 -32.04 -25.84
CA ARG A 201 14.82 -31.50 -27.16
C ARG A 201 15.63 -30.22 -26.98
N ALA A 202 16.73 -30.12 -27.70
CA ALA A 202 17.59 -28.93 -27.66
C ALA A 202 18.03 -28.52 -29.08
N ARG A 203 18.51 -27.28 -29.22
CA ARG A 203 19.10 -26.76 -30.46
C ARG A 203 20.40 -26.05 -30.15
N LEU A 204 21.40 -26.16 -31.01
CA LEU A 204 22.62 -25.35 -30.89
C LEU A 204 22.25 -23.85 -30.90
N LEU A 205 22.76 -23.10 -29.93
CA LEU A 205 22.49 -21.67 -29.77
C LEU A 205 22.89 -20.88 -31.02
N ASP A 206 24.12 -21.12 -31.49
CA ASP A 206 24.60 -20.63 -32.78
C ASP A 206 24.57 -21.78 -33.81
N PRO A 207 23.63 -21.77 -34.77
CA PRO A 207 23.52 -22.82 -35.79
C PRO A 207 24.72 -22.83 -36.76
N ARG A 208 25.58 -21.81 -36.74
CA ARG A 208 26.81 -21.75 -37.55
C ARG A 208 27.95 -22.52 -36.90
N GLN A 209 27.90 -22.74 -35.59
CA GLN A 209 28.87 -23.55 -34.88
C GLN A 209 28.65 -25.03 -35.20
N SER A 210 29.75 -25.78 -35.35
CA SER A 210 29.69 -27.22 -35.55
C SER A 210 29.95 -27.95 -34.24
N LEU A 211 29.00 -28.77 -33.79
CA LEU A 211 29.23 -29.74 -32.71
C LEU A 211 29.91 -30.99 -33.31
N LYS A 212 30.99 -31.53 -32.72
CA LYS A 212 31.64 -32.78 -33.14
C LYS A 212 31.40 -33.96 -32.18
N LEU A 213 30.64 -33.74 -31.10
CA LEU A 213 30.21 -34.80 -30.19
C LEU A 213 29.47 -35.93 -30.94
N ALA A 214 29.86 -37.17 -30.69
CA ALA A 214 29.29 -38.34 -31.34
C ALA A 214 27.96 -38.75 -30.69
N ILE A 215 27.04 -39.30 -31.50
CA ILE A 215 25.79 -39.86 -30.99
C ILE A 215 26.12 -41.06 -30.09
N GLY A 216 25.55 -41.09 -28.89
CA GLY A 216 25.82 -42.07 -27.84
C GLY A 216 26.85 -41.62 -26.81
N SER A 217 27.57 -40.51 -27.03
CA SER A 217 28.55 -39.99 -26.07
C SER A 217 27.89 -39.34 -24.85
N TRP A 218 28.45 -39.59 -23.68
CA TRP A 218 28.14 -38.90 -22.42
C TRP A 218 28.86 -37.55 -22.35
N PHE A 219 28.27 -36.61 -21.61
CA PHE A 219 28.86 -35.29 -21.32
C PHE A 219 28.59 -34.87 -19.86
N GLY A 220 29.47 -34.02 -19.33
CA GLY A 220 29.40 -33.43 -17.99
C GLY A 220 29.33 -31.90 -18.03
N GLU A 221 29.32 -31.26 -16.86
CA GLU A 221 29.39 -29.80 -16.76
C GLU A 221 30.83 -29.29 -16.98
N PRO A 222 30.99 -28.07 -17.52
CA PRO A 222 32.29 -27.41 -17.55
C PRO A 222 32.85 -27.19 -16.14
N GLY A 223 34.17 -27.24 -16.00
CA GLY A 223 34.85 -26.76 -14.79
C GLY A 223 34.74 -25.23 -14.63
N ILE A 224 35.25 -24.70 -13.51
CA ILE A 224 35.09 -23.29 -13.10
C ILE A 224 35.50 -22.27 -14.20
N GLU A 225 36.57 -22.53 -14.94
CA GLU A 225 37.05 -21.64 -16.03
C GLU A 225 36.70 -22.15 -17.45
N GLY A 226 35.82 -23.17 -17.57
CA GLY A 226 35.53 -23.87 -18.82
C GLY A 226 34.21 -23.50 -19.50
N TRP A 227 33.43 -22.58 -18.92
CA TRP A 227 32.11 -22.19 -19.43
C TRP A 227 32.24 -21.43 -20.76
N PRO A 228 31.42 -21.74 -21.78
CA PRO A 228 31.49 -21.05 -23.06
C PRO A 228 30.96 -19.61 -22.98
N ASP A 229 31.58 -18.70 -23.72
CA ASP A 229 31.13 -17.31 -23.82
C ASP A 229 29.77 -17.20 -24.51
N LEU A 230 28.98 -16.20 -24.12
CA LEU A 230 27.72 -15.88 -24.80
C LEU A 230 27.97 -15.02 -26.05
N PRO A 231 27.14 -15.16 -27.10
CA PRO A 231 27.31 -14.47 -28.39
C PRO A 231 27.01 -12.95 -28.37
N MET A 232 26.91 -12.34 -27.20
CA MET A 232 26.60 -10.91 -27.01
C MET A 232 27.86 -10.18 -26.51
N PRO A 233 28.15 -8.94 -26.97
CA PRO A 233 29.24 -8.15 -26.39
C PRO A 233 28.94 -7.84 -24.92
N MET A 234 29.51 -8.64 -24.03
CA MET A 234 29.43 -8.43 -22.58
C MET A 234 30.30 -7.22 -22.23
N GLY A 235 29.71 -6.23 -21.58
CA GLY A 235 30.45 -5.05 -21.07
C GLY A 235 30.84 -5.19 -19.61
N GLU A 236 31.63 -4.23 -19.14
CA GLU A 236 31.92 -3.96 -17.72
C GLU A 236 30.99 -2.86 -17.17
N SER A 237 29.82 -2.62 -17.78
CA SER A 237 28.97 -1.51 -17.34
C SER A 237 28.24 -1.88 -16.06
N GLU A 238 28.61 -1.24 -14.95
CA GLU A 238 27.97 -1.43 -13.64
C GLU A 238 26.49 -1.00 -13.61
N SER A 239 26.01 -0.26 -14.63
CA SER A 239 24.76 0.50 -14.55
C SER A 239 23.48 -0.31 -14.81
N TRP A 240 23.53 -1.42 -15.56
CA TRP A 240 22.33 -2.23 -15.83
C TRP A 240 22.64 -3.66 -16.29
N THR A 241 21.78 -4.58 -15.85
CA THR A 241 21.79 -5.98 -16.23
C THR A 241 20.45 -6.32 -16.87
N LEU A 242 20.47 -6.81 -18.12
CA LEU A 242 19.27 -7.23 -18.84
C LEU A 242 18.61 -8.43 -18.16
N GLY A 243 19.40 -9.42 -17.76
CA GLY A 243 18.92 -10.64 -17.12
C GLY A 243 20.01 -11.71 -17.00
N THR A 244 19.65 -12.90 -16.55
CA THR A 244 20.55 -14.05 -16.40
C THR A 244 20.18 -15.13 -17.40
N ALA A 245 21.15 -15.61 -18.18
CA ALA A 245 20.94 -16.73 -19.11
C ALA A 245 21.24 -18.08 -18.44
N HIS A 246 22.28 -18.12 -17.61
CA HIS A 246 22.70 -19.27 -16.80
C HIS A 246 23.36 -18.76 -15.52
N GLU A 247 23.25 -19.49 -14.40
CA GLU A 247 23.70 -19.03 -13.08
C GLU A 247 25.23 -19.04 -12.94
N SER A 248 25.90 -19.97 -13.60
CA SER A 248 27.37 -20.12 -13.59
C SER A 248 28.13 -19.13 -14.48
N ILE A 249 27.46 -18.19 -15.14
CA ILE A 249 28.08 -17.17 -16.00
C ILE A 249 27.59 -15.78 -15.63
N SER A 250 28.38 -14.76 -15.96
CA SER A 250 28.02 -13.37 -15.68
C SER A 250 26.66 -12.99 -16.30
N PRO A 251 25.84 -12.20 -15.58
CA PRO A 251 24.57 -11.71 -16.12
C PRO A 251 24.74 -10.90 -17.42
N LEU A 252 23.73 -10.98 -18.28
CA LEU A 252 23.71 -10.30 -19.59
C LEU A 252 23.71 -8.79 -19.43
N GLN A 253 24.69 -8.13 -20.02
CA GLN A 253 24.78 -6.68 -20.10
C GLN A 253 24.87 -6.26 -21.57
N SER A 254 23.93 -5.43 -22.03
CA SER A 254 23.95 -4.94 -23.40
C SER A 254 24.73 -3.63 -23.50
N GLN A 255 25.63 -3.55 -24.48
CA GLN A 255 26.33 -2.31 -24.85
C GLN A 255 25.59 -1.50 -25.93
N CYS A 256 24.42 -1.97 -26.37
CA CYS A 256 23.63 -1.31 -27.40
C CYS A 256 22.14 -1.27 -27.03
N PRO A 257 21.36 -0.36 -27.63
CA PRO A 257 19.93 -0.28 -27.41
C PRO A 257 19.21 -1.60 -27.74
N ILE A 258 18.34 -2.05 -26.83
CA ILE A 258 17.50 -3.24 -27.05
C ILE A 258 16.10 -2.81 -27.48
N CYS A 259 15.58 -3.44 -28.52
CA CYS A 259 14.18 -3.31 -28.93
C CYS A 259 13.35 -4.43 -28.29
N ALA A 260 12.49 -4.11 -27.33
CA ALA A 260 11.53 -5.09 -26.80
C ALA A 260 10.19 -4.99 -27.53
N ILE A 261 9.68 -6.09 -28.04
CA ILE A 261 8.37 -6.16 -28.69
C ILE A 261 7.44 -6.92 -27.77
N LEU A 262 6.65 -6.18 -26.99
CA LEU A 262 5.82 -6.72 -25.91
C LEU A 262 4.35 -6.36 -26.18
N PRO A 263 3.50 -7.35 -26.52
CA PRO A 263 2.10 -7.09 -26.82
C PRO A 263 1.24 -6.90 -25.57
N ASP A 264 1.71 -7.35 -24.40
CA ASP A 264 0.95 -7.40 -23.16
C ASP A 264 1.60 -6.58 -22.03
N ARG A 265 0.76 -6.16 -21.08
CA ARG A 265 1.19 -5.34 -19.94
C ARG A 265 2.06 -6.11 -18.95
N LEU A 266 1.85 -7.42 -18.77
CA LEU A 266 2.54 -8.21 -17.74
C LEU A 266 4.02 -8.39 -18.05
N SER A 267 4.33 -8.75 -19.30
CA SER A 267 5.70 -8.79 -19.80
C SER A 267 6.34 -7.40 -19.75
N THR A 268 5.57 -6.36 -20.08
CA THR A 268 6.05 -4.98 -20.03
C THR A 268 6.43 -4.57 -18.60
N THR A 269 5.59 -4.85 -17.60
CA THR A 269 5.87 -4.59 -16.18
C THR A 269 7.17 -5.24 -15.72
N THR A 270 7.35 -6.53 -16.00
CA THR A 270 8.53 -7.27 -15.54
C THR A 270 9.81 -6.69 -16.13
N LEU A 271 9.82 -6.45 -17.45
CA LEU A 271 10.99 -5.89 -18.13
C LEU A 271 11.28 -4.44 -17.73
N LEU A 272 10.23 -3.61 -17.62
CA LEU A 272 10.35 -2.21 -17.24
C LEU A 272 10.90 -2.07 -15.81
N SER A 273 10.44 -2.92 -14.87
CA SER A 273 10.94 -2.93 -13.49
C SER A 273 12.44 -3.23 -13.40
N ALA A 274 12.93 -4.14 -14.24
CA ALA A 274 14.35 -4.49 -14.27
C ALA A 274 15.23 -3.42 -14.92
N ALA A 275 14.66 -2.64 -15.85
CA ALA A 275 15.40 -1.64 -16.63
C ALA A 275 15.31 -0.21 -16.07
N SER A 276 14.37 0.10 -15.18
CA SER A 276 14.06 1.46 -14.73
C SER A 276 15.12 2.11 -13.84
N ASN A 277 15.83 1.32 -13.03
CA ASN A 277 16.79 1.86 -12.07
C ASN A 277 17.97 2.59 -12.75
N GLY A 278 18.32 3.78 -12.25
CA GLY A 278 19.39 4.63 -12.78
C GLY A 278 19.10 5.19 -14.18
N ALA A 279 17.84 5.21 -14.62
CA ALA A 279 17.45 5.70 -15.94
C ALA A 279 16.34 6.75 -15.86
N LEU A 280 16.22 7.58 -16.89
CA LEU A 280 14.98 8.27 -17.21
C LEU A 280 14.02 7.25 -17.82
N VAL A 281 12.83 7.12 -17.22
CA VAL A 281 11.77 6.24 -17.74
C VAL A 281 10.66 7.08 -18.35
N ILE A 282 10.35 6.83 -19.63
CA ILE A 282 9.19 7.39 -20.34
C ILE A 282 8.24 6.24 -20.64
N ALA A 283 7.32 5.92 -19.74
CA ALA A 283 6.42 4.79 -19.86
C ALA A 283 5.17 4.99 -19.01
N GLU A 284 4.20 4.07 -19.11
CA GLU A 284 3.06 4.08 -18.19
C GLU A 284 3.53 3.78 -16.75
N ALA A 285 3.44 4.76 -15.85
CA ALA A 285 3.98 4.63 -14.49
C ALA A 285 3.28 3.53 -13.69
N SER A 286 1.98 3.31 -13.95
CA SER A 286 1.20 2.22 -13.34
C SER A 286 1.77 0.82 -13.60
N LEU A 287 2.57 0.63 -14.65
CA LEU A 287 3.24 -0.66 -14.91
C LEU A 287 4.32 -0.98 -13.87
N LEU A 288 4.80 0.03 -13.15
CA LEU A 288 5.75 -0.09 -12.05
C LEU A 288 5.08 -0.03 -10.67
N GLY A 289 3.74 -0.03 -10.62
CA GLY A 289 2.98 0.02 -9.37
C GLY A 289 3.02 1.37 -8.66
N ARG A 290 3.53 2.44 -9.29
CA ARG A 290 3.62 3.78 -8.70
C ARG A 290 3.10 4.89 -9.63
N GLN A 291 2.86 6.08 -9.08
CA GLN A 291 2.58 7.28 -9.87
C GLN A 291 3.86 7.88 -10.50
N GLY A 292 3.70 8.62 -11.59
CA GLY A 292 4.81 9.34 -12.23
C GLY A 292 5.28 10.56 -11.43
N ASP A 293 6.54 10.93 -11.62
CA ASP A 293 7.11 12.19 -11.12
C ASP A 293 6.58 13.40 -11.92
N ALA A 294 6.87 14.60 -11.42
CA ALA A 294 6.59 15.84 -12.14
C ALA A 294 7.43 15.97 -13.43
N VAL A 295 6.81 16.51 -14.48
CA VAL A 295 7.40 16.61 -15.82
C VAL A 295 8.33 17.82 -15.94
N PRO A 296 9.59 17.68 -16.37
CA PRO A 296 10.49 18.84 -16.56
C PRO A 296 9.96 19.86 -17.58
N LEU A 297 10.03 21.15 -17.25
CA LEU A 297 9.61 22.24 -18.16
C LEU A 297 10.41 22.28 -19.47
N SER A 298 11.63 21.76 -19.50
CA SER A 298 12.50 21.72 -20.68
C SER A 298 11.93 20.86 -21.82
N ILE A 299 10.98 19.96 -21.55
CA ILE A 299 10.28 19.17 -22.56
C ILE A 299 9.47 20.04 -23.52
N LEU A 300 9.03 21.22 -23.05
CA LEU A 300 8.20 22.12 -23.85
C LEU A 300 8.91 22.67 -25.08
N ASP A 301 10.25 22.69 -25.10
CA ASP A 301 11.06 23.02 -26.28
C ASP A 301 10.82 22.03 -27.44
N SER A 302 10.83 20.73 -27.16
CA SER A 302 10.53 19.70 -28.16
C SER A 302 9.03 19.67 -28.52
N TRP A 303 8.16 19.95 -27.53
CA TRP A 303 6.73 19.98 -27.76
C TRP A 303 6.28 21.15 -28.65
N ILE A 304 6.80 22.36 -28.47
CA ILE A 304 6.39 23.52 -29.28
C ILE A 304 6.71 23.31 -30.76
N ASN A 305 7.79 22.57 -31.06
CA ASN A 305 8.19 22.20 -32.42
C ASN A 305 7.18 21.25 -33.08
N ARG A 306 6.71 20.21 -32.37
CA ARG A 306 5.67 19.31 -32.87
C ARG A 306 4.28 19.94 -32.90
N ALA A 307 3.97 20.78 -31.92
CA ALA A 307 2.68 21.45 -31.79
C ALA A 307 2.47 22.54 -32.85
N HIS A 308 3.53 23.17 -33.34
CA HIS A 308 3.44 24.27 -34.30
C HIS A 308 4.48 24.19 -35.43
N PRO A 309 4.45 23.14 -36.28
CA PRO A 309 5.49 22.89 -37.29
C PRO A 309 5.56 23.96 -38.39
N ARG A 310 4.49 24.73 -38.59
CA ARG A 310 4.41 25.79 -39.62
C ARG A 310 4.85 27.17 -39.13
N LEU A 311 5.05 27.36 -37.83
CA LEU A 311 5.49 28.64 -37.27
C LEU A 311 6.99 28.81 -37.43
N THR A 312 7.43 30.08 -37.50
CA THR A 312 8.85 30.44 -37.48
C THR A 312 9.44 30.16 -36.10
N GLU A 313 10.75 29.94 -36.09
CA GLU A 313 11.51 29.66 -34.87
C GLU A 313 11.38 30.79 -33.83
N THR A 314 11.38 32.06 -34.27
CA THR A 314 11.17 33.22 -33.40
C THR A 314 9.81 33.23 -32.71
N GLU A 315 8.76 32.88 -33.45
CA GLU A 315 7.39 32.83 -32.93
C GLU A 315 7.20 31.63 -31.99
N ARG A 316 7.83 30.47 -32.27
CA ARG A 316 7.83 29.31 -31.36
C ARG A 316 8.46 29.67 -30.01
N ARG A 317 9.64 30.30 -30.02
CA ARG A 317 10.31 30.75 -28.78
C ARG A 317 9.46 31.74 -27.99
N HIS A 318 8.84 32.71 -28.66
CA HIS A 318 7.95 33.66 -27.99
C HIS A 318 6.75 32.96 -27.34
N ARG A 319 6.10 32.02 -28.05
CA ARG A 319 4.99 31.23 -27.51
C ARG A 319 5.40 30.33 -26.35
N LEU A 320 6.57 29.70 -26.45
CA LEU A 320 7.14 28.87 -25.38
C LEU A 320 7.41 29.69 -24.12
N GLN A 321 8.06 30.85 -24.24
CA GLN A 321 8.32 31.74 -23.09
C GLN A 321 7.02 32.17 -22.42
N GLY A 322 6.00 32.53 -23.22
CA GLY A 322 4.67 32.80 -22.71
C GLY A 322 4.10 31.59 -21.95
N LEU A 323 4.20 30.39 -22.52
CA LEU A 323 3.64 29.16 -21.94
C LEU A 323 4.29 28.82 -20.60
N ILE A 324 5.62 28.84 -20.53
CA ILE A 324 6.38 28.62 -19.29
C ILE A 324 5.95 29.63 -18.22
N GLN A 325 5.80 30.91 -18.58
CA GLN A 325 5.32 31.93 -17.64
C GLN A 325 3.89 31.70 -17.18
N ALA A 326 3.00 31.20 -18.05
CA ALA A 326 1.63 30.89 -17.69
C ALA A 326 1.52 29.65 -16.79
N ILE A 327 2.37 28.65 -16.97
CA ILE A 327 2.47 27.49 -16.07
C ILE A 327 2.95 27.95 -14.69
N ARG A 328 4.00 28.80 -14.64
CA ARG A 328 4.57 29.32 -13.38
C ARG A 328 3.65 30.24 -12.58
N LYS A 329 3.04 31.24 -13.24
CA LYS A 329 2.38 32.38 -12.57
C LYS A 329 0.85 32.36 -12.70
N GLY A 330 0.31 31.31 -13.30
CA GLY A 330 -1.09 31.23 -13.67
C GLY A 330 -1.43 32.09 -14.90
N ARG A 331 -2.47 31.68 -15.62
CA ARG A 331 -2.92 32.34 -16.84
C ARG A 331 -3.71 33.61 -16.55
N ARG A 332 -3.12 34.79 -16.77
CA ARG A 332 -3.86 36.07 -16.66
C ARG A 332 -4.63 36.37 -17.94
N LYS A 333 -5.94 36.64 -17.83
CA LYS A 333 -6.79 37.08 -18.95
C LYS A 333 -6.87 38.61 -18.95
N ARG A 334 -6.36 39.23 -20.03
CA ARG A 334 -6.53 40.63 -20.45
C ARG A 334 -5.73 41.66 -19.62
N SER A 335 -4.72 42.29 -20.24
CA SER A 335 -4.00 43.52 -19.80
C SER A 335 -2.63 43.41 -19.10
N GLY A 336 -1.91 42.29 -19.17
CA GLY A 336 -0.50 42.21 -18.73
C GLY A 336 0.40 41.63 -19.82
N ASN A 337 1.69 42.02 -19.84
CA ASN A 337 2.73 41.66 -20.83
C ASN A 337 3.02 40.15 -21.01
N ILE A 338 2.25 39.24 -20.41
CA ILE A 338 2.45 37.78 -20.47
C ILE A 338 1.30 37.18 -21.26
N ARG A 339 1.47 37.01 -22.58
CA ARG A 339 0.42 36.55 -23.50
C ARG A 339 0.77 35.18 -24.06
N VAL A 340 0.10 34.14 -23.57
CA VAL A 340 0.03 32.85 -24.28
C VAL A 340 -1.11 32.92 -25.28
N GLU A 341 -0.80 32.64 -26.54
CA GLU A 341 -1.81 32.52 -27.59
C GLU A 341 -2.81 31.40 -27.24
N GLU A 342 -4.11 31.70 -27.36
CA GLU A 342 -5.21 30.78 -26.99
C GLU A 342 -5.09 29.43 -27.71
N SER A 343 -4.62 29.44 -28.96
CA SER A 343 -4.39 28.24 -29.75
C SER A 343 -3.34 27.31 -29.15
N THR A 344 -2.23 27.87 -28.67
CA THR A 344 -1.15 27.12 -27.99
C THR A 344 -1.61 26.61 -26.63
N TRP A 345 -2.34 27.43 -25.86
CA TRP A 345 -2.86 27.03 -24.56
C TRP A 345 -3.87 25.87 -24.62
N ARG A 346 -4.84 25.92 -25.55
CA ARG A 346 -5.82 24.84 -25.72
C ARG A 346 -5.16 23.54 -26.14
N ARG A 347 -4.20 23.62 -27.07
CA ARG A 347 -3.45 22.45 -27.52
C ARG A 347 -2.62 21.86 -26.39
N PHE A 348 -1.93 22.70 -25.62
CA PHE A 348 -1.22 22.29 -24.41
C PHE A 348 -2.12 21.53 -23.43
N GLN A 349 -3.30 22.07 -23.11
CA GLN A 349 -4.26 21.41 -22.20
C GLN A 349 -4.76 20.06 -22.74
N SER A 350 -4.94 19.95 -24.06
CA SER A 350 -5.32 18.70 -24.71
C SER A 350 -4.19 17.67 -24.72
N ASP A 351 -2.96 18.14 -24.87
CA ASP A 351 -1.79 17.27 -25.06
C ASP A 351 -1.22 16.76 -23.73
N TRP A 352 -1.29 17.58 -22.67
CA TRP A 352 -0.66 17.36 -21.35
C TRP A 352 -1.68 17.33 -20.20
N SER A 353 -2.84 16.71 -20.42
CA SER A 353 -3.93 16.75 -19.44
C SER A 353 -3.47 16.19 -18.07
N LYS A 354 -3.70 16.94 -16.99
CA LYS A 354 -3.46 16.53 -15.59
C LYS A 354 -2.00 16.29 -15.15
N HIS A 355 -0.99 16.73 -15.91
CA HIS A 355 0.42 16.60 -15.51
C HIS A 355 0.92 17.83 -14.73
N GLN A 356 1.71 17.59 -13.68
CA GLN A 356 2.45 18.65 -12.97
C GLN A 356 3.84 18.87 -13.57
N TRP A 357 4.43 20.04 -13.29
CA TRP A 357 5.65 20.51 -13.92
C TRP A 357 6.73 20.80 -12.89
N SER A 358 7.98 20.42 -13.20
CA SER A 358 9.16 20.68 -12.38
C SER A 358 10.12 21.64 -13.08
N GLU A 359 10.82 22.46 -12.28
CA GLU A 359 11.92 23.31 -12.75
C GLU A 359 13.27 22.58 -12.75
N LYS A 360 13.36 21.42 -12.09
CA LYS A 360 14.59 20.64 -12.03
C LYS A 360 14.94 20.10 -13.42
N SER A 361 16.20 20.30 -13.79
CA SER A 361 16.76 19.75 -15.03
C SER A 361 17.33 18.35 -14.85
N GLU A 362 17.65 17.94 -13.63
CA GLU A 362 18.15 16.59 -13.33
C GLU A 362 17.06 15.55 -13.54
N VAL A 363 17.39 14.45 -14.22
CA VAL A 363 16.40 13.44 -14.65
C VAL A 363 16.83 12.01 -14.36
N GLU A 364 17.78 11.83 -13.46
CA GLU A 364 18.12 10.51 -12.96
C GLU A 364 16.99 9.96 -12.09
N ASN A 365 16.59 8.71 -12.32
CA ASN A 365 15.50 8.02 -11.60
C ASN A 365 14.12 8.67 -11.73
N ILE A 366 13.90 9.52 -12.74
CA ILE A 366 12.60 10.13 -13.02
C ILE A 366 11.76 9.19 -13.88
N ILE A 367 10.50 8.98 -13.47
CA ILE A 367 9.48 8.27 -14.23
C ILE A 367 8.46 9.28 -14.74
N ILE A 368 8.49 9.55 -16.04
CA ILE A 368 7.49 10.36 -16.72
C ILE A 368 6.35 9.44 -17.14
N ASP A 369 5.19 9.60 -16.50
CA ASP A 369 3.99 8.88 -16.88
C ASP A 369 3.49 9.36 -18.25
N VAL A 370 3.21 8.40 -19.13
CA VAL A 370 2.65 8.67 -20.46
C VAL A 370 1.14 8.49 -20.52
N GLN A 371 0.52 7.98 -19.44
CA GLN A 371 -0.92 7.81 -19.38
C GLN A 371 -1.66 9.15 -19.48
N GLY A 372 -2.63 9.23 -20.40
CA GLY A 372 -3.41 10.45 -20.62
C GLY A 372 -2.70 11.52 -21.47
N LEU A 373 -1.51 11.25 -21.98
CA LEU A 373 -0.85 12.09 -22.98
C LEU A 373 -1.42 11.86 -24.39
N SER A 374 -1.45 12.92 -25.19
CA SER A 374 -1.66 12.78 -26.64
C SER A 374 -0.45 12.12 -27.31
N SER A 375 -0.62 11.56 -28.51
CA SER A 375 0.52 11.06 -29.29
C SER A 375 1.52 12.17 -29.64
N THR A 376 1.07 13.42 -29.77
CA THR A 376 1.97 14.56 -30.01
C THR A 376 2.85 14.81 -28.80
N ALA A 377 2.29 14.84 -27.58
CA ALA A 377 3.05 15.02 -26.34
C ALA A 377 4.04 13.86 -26.10
N TRP A 378 3.57 12.62 -26.26
CA TRP A 378 4.41 11.44 -26.04
C TRP A 378 5.59 11.40 -27.01
N LEU A 379 5.37 11.67 -28.30
CA LEU A 379 6.48 11.72 -29.26
C LEU A 379 7.44 12.90 -29.00
N SER A 380 6.96 14.01 -28.43
CA SER A 380 7.80 15.12 -27.99
C SER A 380 8.68 14.77 -26.79
N LEU A 381 8.24 13.87 -25.90
CA LEU A 381 9.08 13.33 -24.82
C LEU A 381 10.28 12.57 -25.39
N ILE A 382 10.06 11.79 -26.45
CA ILE A 382 11.13 11.04 -27.13
C ILE A 382 12.09 12.01 -27.83
N ASP A 383 11.60 13.03 -28.53
CA ASP A 383 12.48 14.04 -29.14
C ASP A 383 13.31 14.78 -28.09
N TRP A 384 12.68 15.14 -26.96
CA TRP A 384 13.37 15.74 -25.84
C TRP A 384 14.42 14.79 -25.26
N SER A 385 14.12 13.50 -25.09
CA SER A 385 15.08 12.55 -24.55
C SER A 385 16.34 12.46 -25.42
N LEU A 386 16.18 12.50 -26.74
CA LEU A 386 17.28 12.49 -27.70
C LEU A 386 18.07 13.80 -27.72
N ALA A 387 17.41 14.95 -27.54
CA ALA A 387 18.05 16.27 -27.58
C ALA A 387 18.86 16.64 -26.33
N ARG A 388 18.71 15.89 -25.23
CA ARG A 388 19.42 16.15 -23.96
C ARG A 388 20.93 16.05 -24.11
N GLN A 389 21.66 16.72 -23.21
CA GLN A 389 23.12 16.62 -23.10
C GLN A 389 23.58 15.69 -21.96
N GLU A 390 22.68 15.36 -21.03
CA GLU A 390 22.95 14.45 -19.91
C GLU A 390 23.23 13.02 -20.40
N THR A 391 24.08 12.30 -19.66
CA THR A 391 24.51 10.93 -19.93
C THR A 391 23.60 9.86 -19.33
N THR A 392 22.55 10.25 -18.60
CA THR A 392 21.59 9.34 -17.98
C THR A 392 20.96 8.40 -19.03
N PRO A 393 20.99 7.08 -18.81
CA PRO A 393 20.32 6.13 -19.69
C PRO A 393 18.80 6.38 -19.79
N VAL A 394 18.21 5.98 -20.92
CA VAL A 394 16.77 6.15 -21.18
C VAL A 394 16.11 4.81 -21.42
N VAL A 395 14.99 4.59 -20.74
CA VAL A 395 14.05 3.50 -21.00
C VAL A 395 12.74 4.11 -21.45
N LEU A 396 12.27 3.76 -22.65
CA LEU A 396 11.06 4.36 -23.20
C LEU A 396 10.10 3.33 -23.75
N GLN A 397 8.81 3.61 -23.59
CA GLN A 397 7.74 2.97 -24.31
C GLN A 397 7.35 3.86 -25.49
N TYR A 398 7.20 3.26 -26.66
CA TYR A 398 6.80 3.96 -27.86
C TYR A 398 5.26 4.00 -27.99
N PRO A 399 4.66 5.11 -28.47
CA PRO A 399 3.21 5.24 -28.54
C PRO A 399 2.55 4.11 -29.36
N PRO A 400 1.48 3.46 -28.86
CA PRO A 400 0.82 2.40 -29.58
C PRO A 400 0.20 2.90 -30.90
N GLY A 401 0.30 2.07 -31.95
CA GLY A 401 -0.25 2.37 -33.28
C GLY A 401 0.44 3.52 -34.04
N HIS A 402 1.56 4.04 -33.52
CA HIS A 402 2.39 5.03 -34.22
C HIS A 402 3.71 4.38 -34.65
N HIS A 403 4.16 4.70 -35.86
CA HIS A 403 5.42 4.22 -36.40
C HIS A 403 6.07 5.33 -37.23
N ASP A 404 7.08 5.99 -36.65
CA ASP A 404 7.95 6.93 -37.35
C ASP A 404 9.34 6.28 -37.51
N PRO A 405 9.68 5.75 -38.70
CA PRO A 405 10.94 5.04 -38.90
C PRO A 405 12.16 5.94 -38.69
N GLY A 406 12.04 7.25 -38.98
CA GLY A 406 13.12 8.21 -38.77
C GLY A 406 13.43 8.40 -37.29
N GLN A 407 12.39 8.58 -36.46
CA GLN A 407 12.56 8.71 -35.01
C GLN A 407 13.02 7.41 -34.36
N LEU A 408 12.47 6.25 -34.75
CA LEU A 408 12.91 4.95 -34.25
C LEU A 408 14.39 4.71 -34.57
N HIS A 409 14.84 5.06 -35.77
CA HIS A 409 16.25 4.99 -36.13
C HIS A 409 17.11 5.87 -35.22
N SER A 410 16.70 7.11 -34.93
CA SER A 410 17.41 7.98 -33.99
C SER A 410 17.43 7.41 -32.56
N VAL A 411 16.33 6.82 -32.09
CA VAL A 411 16.24 6.18 -30.76
C VAL A 411 17.27 5.06 -30.62
N PHE A 412 17.38 4.17 -31.60
CA PHE A 412 18.33 3.07 -31.55
C PHE A 412 19.77 3.44 -31.97
N GLN A 413 20.00 4.66 -32.47
CA GLN A 413 21.34 5.21 -32.66
C GLN A 413 21.89 5.91 -31.43
N ASP A 414 21.04 6.39 -30.54
CA ASP A 414 21.46 7.04 -29.29
C ASP A 414 22.05 6.01 -28.33
N SER A 415 23.30 6.22 -27.93
CA SER A 415 24.03 5.34 -27.00
C SER A 415 23.45 5.34 -25.59
N ARG A 416 22.63 6.33 -25.24
CA ARG A 416 21.94 6.40 -23.94
C ARG A 416 20.66 5.57 -23.91
N THR A 417 20.10 5.21 -25.07
CA THR A 417 18.90 4.36 -25.11
C THR A 417 19.27 2.97 -24.63
N ARG A 418 18.76 2.61 -23.46
CA ARG A 418 18.94 1.27 -22.87
C ARG A 418 17.95 0.30 -23.48
N LEU A 419 16.68 0.70 -23.49
CA LEU A 419 15.55 -0.15 -23.86
C LEU A 419 14.44 0.71 -24.49
N ALA A 420 13.95 0.28 -25.65
CA ALA A 420 12.74 0.82 -26.26
C ALA A 420 11.68 -0.29 -26.39
N ILE A 421 10.49 -0.05 -25.85
CA ILE A 421 9.39 -1.02 -25.82
C ILE A 421 8.36 -0.63 -26.90
N LEU A 422 8.13 -1.54 -27.84
CA LEU A 422 7.12 -1.44 -28.89
C LEU A 422 5.98 -2.42 -28.59
N SER A 423 4.74 -1.99 -28.85
CA SER A 423 3.55 -2.84 -28.70
C SER A 423 3.31 -3.77 -29.89
N GLN A 424 3.90 -3.47 -31.04
CA GLN A 424 3.72 -4.19 -32.30
C GLN A 424 5.03 -4.29 -33.07
N GLU A 425 5.12 -5.26 -33.98
CA GLU A 425 6.29 -5.36 -34.85
C GLU A 425 6.38 -4.16 -35.81
N PRO A 426 7.57 -3.57 -35.96
CA PRO A 426 7.78 -2.54 -36.98
C PRO A 426 7.62 -3.15 -38.38
N GLU A 427 7.17 -2.32 -39.34
CA GLU A 427 6.98 -2.78 -40.73
C GLU A 427 8.30 -3.21 -41.38
N GLU A 428 9.39 -2.57 -40.99
CA GLU A 428 10.74 -2.89 -41.44
C GLU A 428 11.52 -3.59 -40.32
N PRO A 429 12.27 -4.66 -40.64
CA PRO A 429 13.07 -5.36 -39.64
C PRO A 429 14.19 -4.44 -39.14
N LEU A 430 14.23 -4.26 -37.82
CA LEU A 430 15.28 -3.50 -37.15
C LEU A 430 16.60 -4.30 -37.14
N ALA A 431 17.71 -3.60 -37.35
CA ALA A 431 19.05 -4.19 -37.31
C ALA A 431 19.60 -4.39 -35.88
N TYR A 432 18.75 -4.19 -34.86
CA TYR A 432 19.12 -4.16 -33.44
C TYR A 432 18.66 -5.44 -32.71
N PRO A 433 19.31 -5.83 -31.59
CA PRO A 433 18.87 -6.93 -30.77
C PRO A 433 17.39 -6.77 -30.37
N THR A 434 16.60 -7.81 -30.60
CA THR A 434 15.16 -7.77 -30.34
C THR A 434 14.78 -8.74 -29.24
N LEU A 435 14.10 -8.26 -28.21
CA LEU A 435 13.63 -9.04 -27.07
C LEU A 435 12.12 -9.32 -27.19
N ARG A 436 11.71 -10.56 -26.93
CA ARG A 436 10.30 -10.99 -26.91
C ARG A 436 10.02 -11.86 -25.68
N PRO A 437 8.76 -11.98 -25.23
CA PRO A 437 8.41 -12.97 -24.21
C PRO A 437 8.76 -14.38 -24.71
N ASP A 438 9.31 -15.22 -23.83
CA ASP A 438 9.58 -16.61 -24.18
C ASP A 438 8.25 -17.37 -24.39
N PRO A 439 8.05 -18.05 -25.53
CA PRO A 439 6.78 -18.70 -25.84
C PRO A 439 6.53 -20.00 -25.03
N ILE A 440 7.55 -20.54 -24.37
CA ILE A 440 7.53 -21.87 -23.73
C ILE A 440 7.71 -21.74 -22.22
N ARG A 441 8.44 -20.72 -21.76
CA ARG A 441 8.81 -20.50 -20.34
C ARG A 441 7.90 -19.48 -19.64
N PRO A 442 7.87 -19.45 -18.30
CA PRO A 442 7.02 -18.52 -17.55
C PRO A 442 7.47 -17.05 -17.68
N LEU A 443 6.61 -16.13 -17.22
CA LEU A 443 6.59 -14.68 -17.44
C LEU A 443 7.90 -13.88 -17.18
N SER A 444 8.86 -14.44 -16.45
CA SER A 444 10.18 -13.82 -16.24
C SER A 444 11.20 -14.14 -17.34
N TRP A 445 10.86 -15.03 -18.28
CA TRP A 445 11.74 -15.43 -19.38
C TRP A 445 11.44 -14.68 -20.66
N TYR A 446 12.51 -14.25 -21.31
CA TYR A 446 12.48 -13.54 -22.58
C TYR A 446 13.47 -14.19 -23.55
N LEU A 447 13.16 -14.10 -24.84
CA LEU A 447 14.02 -14.56 -25.92
C LEU A 447 14.69 -13.34 -26.58
N LEU A 448 16.00 -13.23 -26.43
CA LEU A 448 16.82 -12.22 -27.08
C LEU A 448 17.28 -12.74 -28.45
N LYS A 449 16.75 -12.13 -29.51
CA LYS A 449 17.16 -12.40 -30.88
C LYS A 449 18.33 -11.49 -31.27
N LEU A 450 19.47 -12.12 -31.56
CA LEU A 450 20.69 -11.48 -32.03
C LEU A 450 20.86 -11.67 -33.55
N ALA A 451 21.92 -11.09 -34.11
CA ALA A 451 22.26 -11.29 -35.51
C ALA A 451 22.53 -12.77 -35.82
N GLY A 452 22.08 -13.24 -36.99
CA GLY A 452 22.36 -14.60 -37.45
C GLY A 452 21.45 -15.69 -36.93
N ASP A 453 20.21 -15.36 -36.54
CA ASP A 453 19.20 -16.28 -36.01
C ASP A 453 19.61 -16.99 -34.71
N VAL A 454 20.48 -16.33 -33.93
CA VAL A 454 20.82 -16.70 -32.56
C VAL A 454 19.71 -16.20 -31.64
N GLU A 455 19.11 -17.11 -30.88
CA GLU A 455 18.02 -16.84 -29.95
C GLU A 455 18.43 -17.27 -28.55
N LEU A 456 18.69 -16.30 -27.68
CA LEU A 456 19.23 -16.50 -26.35
C LEU A 456 18.12 -16.30 -25.30
N PRO A 457 17.70 -17.34 -24.57
CA PRO A 457 16.78 -17.16 -23.46
C PRO A 457 17.47 -16.47 -22.29
N CYS A 458 16.78 -15.51 -21.69
CA CYS A 458 17.24 -14.81 -20.50
C CYS A 458 16.10 -14.61 -19.50
N LYS A 459 16.41 -14.83 -18.22
CA LYS A 459 15.51 -14.57 -17.11
C LYS A 459 15.74 -13.15 -16.58
N VAL A 460 14.68 -12.36 -16.56
CA VAL A 460 14.67 -11.00 -16.04
C VAL A 460 14.23 -11.03 -14.58
N THR A 461 14.99 -10.38 -13.71
CA THR A 461 14.65 -10.25 -12.29
C THR A 461 13.86 -8.98 -12.05
N HIS A 462 12.69 -9.10 -11.45
CA HIS A 462 11.93 -7.96 -10.97
C HIS A 462 12.74 -7.18 -9.93
N ARG A 463 12.68 -5.85 -10.00
CA ARG A 463 13.29 -4.95 -9.01
C ARG A 463 12.22 -3.95 -8.55
N PRO A 464 12.27 -3.50 -7.28
CA PRO A 464 11.38 -2.44 -6.85
C PRO A 464 11.59 -1.19 -7.73
N PRO A 465 10.53 -0.42 -7.98
CA PRO A 465 10.65 0.84 -8.70
C PRO A 465 11.61 1.80 -7.97
N PRO A 466 12.26 2.72 -8.70
CA PRO A 466 13.10 3.73 -8.08
C PRO A 466 12.29 4.57 -7.08
N SER A 467 12.96 5.18 -6.10
CA SER A 467 12.31 6.14 -5.20
C SER A 467 11.84 7.39 -5.95
N PHE A 468 10.94 8.17 -5.37
CA PHE A 468 10.55 9.46 -5.94
C PHE A 468 11.70 10.46 -5.91
N THR A 469 11.74 11.35 -6.89
CA THR A 469 12.67 12.51 -6.94
C THR A 469 11.98 13.83 -6.58
N SER A 470 10.65 13.81 -6.58
CA SER A 470 9.73 14.87 -6.18
C SER A 470 8.46 14.26 -5.59
N PRO A 471 7.74 14.97 -4.70
CA PRO A 471 6.43 14.51 -4.22
C PRO A 471 5.45 14.21 -5.37
N PRO A 472 4.52 13.26 -5.20
CA PRO A 472 3.53 12.96 -6.22
C PRO A 472 2.61 14.16 -6.56
N PRO A 473 2.15 14.31 -7.81
CA PRO A 473 1.42 15.49 -8.32
C PRO A 473 0.08 15.88 -7.66
N LEU A 474 -0.43 15.09 -6.72
CA LEU A 474 -1.68 15.36 -6.01
C LEU A 474 -1.55 15.07 -4.51
N TRP A 475 -0.34 14.73 -4.07
CA TRP A 475 -0.09 14.46 -2.68
C TRP A 475 0.02 15.80 -1.94
N VAL A 476 -0.68 15.89 -0.81
CA VAL A 476 -0.69 17.08 0.05
C VAL A 476 -0.05 16.68 1.36
N PRO A 477 0.92 17.47 1.88
CA PRO A 477 1.55 17.16 3.16
C PRO A 477 0.55 17.21 4.31
N PRO A 478 0.81 16.44 5.39
CA PRO A 478 -0.09 16.44 6.54
C PRO A 478 0.00 17.78 7.27
N ASN A 479 -1.14 18.30 7.69
CA ASN A 479 -1.25 19.59 8.40
C ASN A 479 -1.48 19.44 9.91
N SER A 480 -1.89 18.25 10.35
CA SER A 480 -2.12 17.88 11.74
C SER A 480 -1.90 16.37 11.89
N ALA A 481 -1.76 15.90 13.12
CA ALA A 481 -1.68 14.46 13.39
C ALA A 481 -2.97 13.72 13.01
N SER A 482 -4.13 14.37 13.10
CA SER A 482 -5.42 13.76 12.74
C SER A 482 -5.57 13.46 11.24
N THR A 483 -4.88 14.19 10.37
CA THR A 483 -4.90 13.95 8.91
C THR A 483 -3.78 13.02 8.44
N LEU A 484 -2.84 12.65 9.34
CA LEU A 484 -1.65 11.91 8.98
C LEU A 484 -1.95 10.54 8.35
N GLU A 485 -2.90 9.78 8.92
CA GLU A 485 -3.22 8.44 8.41
C GLU A 485 -3.73 8.47 6.97
N GLU A 486 -4.64 9.41 6.65
CA GLU A 486 -5.16 9.60 5.29
C GLU A 486 -4.05 10.00 4.31
N VAL A 487 -3.16 10.90 4.73
CA VAL A 487 -2.03 11.38 3.92
C VAL A 487 -0.98 10.28 3.70
N VAL A 488 -0.72 9.45 4.70
CA VAL A 488 0.15 8.27 4.61
C VAL A 488 -0.45 7.22 3.67
N ALA A 489 -1.75 6.96 3.77
CA ALA A 489 -2.43 6.05 2.85
C ALA A 489 -2.33 6.54 1.39
N ALA A 490 -2.53 7.84 1.16
CA ALA A 490 -2.34 8.45 -0.16
C ALA A 490 -0.88 8.35 -0.65
N ALA A 491 0.11 8.56 0.24
CA ALA A 491 1.53 8.45 -0.08
C ALA A 491 1.89 7.01 -0.50
N ARG A 492 1.48 6.02 0.29
CA ARG A 492 1.73 4.59 0.03
C ARG A 492 1.06 4.13 -1.27
N LEU A 493 -0.17 4.56 -1.52
CA LEU A 493 -0.86 4.27 -2.78
C LEU A 493 -0.13 4.88 -3.99
N ALA A 494 0.41 6.09 -3.84
CA ALA A 494 1.21 6.71 -4.89
C ALA A 494 2.57 6.02 -5.10
N ALA A 495 3.18 5.50 -4.03
CA ALA A 495 4.48 4.84 -4.07
C ALA A 495 4.48 3.37 -4.47
N GLY A 496 3.41 2.64 -4.19
CA GLY A 496 3.38 1.19 -4.36
C GLY A 496 4.56 0.54 -3.63
N ASP A 497 5.35 -0.25 -4.35
CA ASP A 497 6.53 -0.94 -3.81
C ASP A 497 7.82 -0.09 -3.85
N SER A 498 7.73 1.22 -4.10
CA SER A 498 8.90 2.10 -4.11
C SER A 498 9.47 2.28 -2.71
N ALA A 499 10.79 2.25 -2.59
CA ALA A 499 11.44 2.60 -1.34
C ALA A 499 11.19 4.09 -0.98
N PRO A 500 11.11 4.42 0.32
CA PRO A 500 11.06 5.81 0.77
C PRO A 500 12.26 6.59 0.23
N PRO A 501 12.07 7.81 -0.33
CA PRO A 501 13.17 8.64 -0.76
C PRO A 501 14.13 8.97 0.39
N ASP A 502 15.42 9.07 0.09
CA ASP A 502 16.43 9.59 1.03
C ASP A 502 16.51 11.11 0.89
N ALA A 503 15.46 11.80 1.36
CA ALA A 503 15.41 13.25 1.33
C ALA A 503 16.46 13.84 2.29
N SER A 504 17.24 14.79 1.79
CA SER A 504 18.32 15.48 2.51
C SER A 504 17.94 16.91 2.91
N GLU A 505 18.88 17.64 3.52
CA GLU A 505 18.72 19.05 3.87
C GLU A 505 18.41 19.93 2.65
N ASP A 506 19.00 19.59 1.48
CA ASP A 506 18.81 20.32 0.21
C ASP A 506 17.45 20.03 -0.46
N SER A 507 16.70 19.04 0.04
CA SER A 507 15.38 18.70 -0.50
C SER A 507 14.34 19.76 -0.15
N SER A 508 13.20 19.79 -0.85
CA SER A 508 12.07 20.63 -0.42
C SER A 508 11.44 20.07 0.85
N GLU A 509 10.77 20.93 1.62
CA GLU A 509 9.99 20.54 2.80
C GLU A 509 8.94 19.47 2.47
N GLU A 510 8.18 19.67 1.39
CA GLU A 510 7.21 18.68 0.91
C GLU A 510 7.84 17.31 0.62
N MET A 511 9.08 17.28 0.11
CA MET A 511 9.79 16.02 -0.17
C MET A 511 10.22 15.31 1.11
N ARG A 512 10.66 16.07 2.13
CA ARG A 512 10.98 15.50 3.44
C ARG A 512 9.74 14.94 4.13
N LEU A 513 8.62 15.68 4.10
CA LEU A 513 7.36 15.21 4.65
C LEU A 513 6.85 13.97 3.92
N PHE A 514 6.95 13.93 2.59
CA PHE A 514 6.59 12.73 1.81
C PHE A 514 7.45 11.52 2.18
N ALA A 515 8.77 11.73 2.29
CA ALA A 515 9.72 10.70 2.72
C ALA A 515 9.44 10.20 4.15
N ALA A 516 9.00 11.08 5.05
CA ALA A 516 8.59 10.74 6.40
C ALA A 516 7.26 9.96 6.43
N SER A 517 6.27 10.37 5.65
CA SER A 517 4.98 9.67 5.54
C SER A 517 5.13 8.22 5.04
N LEU A 518 6.09 7.95 4.15
CA LEU A 518 6.37 6.59 3.70
C LEU A 518 7.08 5.72 4.76
N ARG A 519 7.67 6.33 5.80
CA ARG A 519 8.33 5.64 6.93
C ARG A 519 7.38 5.39 8.10
N TYR A 520 6.34 6.20 8.26
CA TYR A 520 5.32 6.00 9.30
C TYR A 520 4.49 4.73 9.04
N PRO A 521 4.11 3.93 10.05
CA PRO A 521 4.37 4.11 11.49
C PRO A 521 5.63 3.39 12.01
N GLU A 522 6.24 2.48 11.22
CA GLU A 522 7.39 1.69 11.66
C GLU A 522 8.59 2.57 12.06
N GLY A 523 8.78 3.66 11.32
CA GLY A 523 9.81 4.67 11.56
C GLY A 523 11.19 4.28 11.06
N ASP A 524 12.09 5.26 11.05
CA ASP A 524 13.50 5.16 10.66
C ASP A 524 14.29 6.12 11.56
N ALA A 525 14.82 5.60 12.66
CA ALA A 525 15.52 6.42 13.67
C ALA A 525 16.73 7.14 13.07
N ASP A 526 17.52 6.44 12.25
CA ASP A 526 18.73 7.00 11.63
C ASP A 526 18.38 8.14 10.68
N TRP A 527 17.30 8.03 9.90
CA TRP A 527 16.85 9.11 9.03
C TRP A 527 16.22 10.27 9.82
N ALA A 528 15.40 9.98 10.83
CA ALA A 528 14.78 11.00 11.68
C ALA A 528 15.83 11.85 12.41
N ASP A 529 16.87 11.23 12.97
CA ASP A 529 17.98 11.92 13.64
C ASP A 529 18.77 12.83 12.68
N ARG A 530 18.98 12.40 11.42
CA ARG A 530 19.66 13.22 10.40
C ARG A 530 18.88 14.49 10.07
N ILE A 531 17.55 14.41 9.99
CA ILE A 531 16.71 15.52 9.52
C ILE A 531 16.13 16.38 10.64
N GLU A 532 16.21 15.95 11.90
CA GLU A 532 15.63 16.62 13.07
C GLU A 532 15.95 18.12 13.15
N SER A 533 17.20 18.50 12.86
CA SER A 533 17.65 19.89 12.94
C SER A 533 17.02 20.78 11.85
N VAL A 534 16.80 20.21 10.66
CA VAL A 534 16.31 20.88 9.46
C VAL A 534 14.79 20.93 9.45
N ASP A 535 14.14 19.80 9.70
CA ASP A 535 12.69 19.62 9.59
C ASP A 535 12.19 18.75 10.76
N PRO A 536 11.90 19.37 11.92
CA PRO A 536 11.47 18.65 13.10
C PRO A 536 10.19 17.86 12.88
N LEU A 537 9.28 18.37 12.03
CA LEU A 537 8.00 17.71 11.77
C LEU A 537 8.20 16.44 10.94
N ALA A 538 9.02 16.50 9.88
CA ALA A 538 9.37 15.31 9.12
C ALA A 538 10.09 14.27 10.00
N ALA A 539 11.00 14.70 10.86
CA ALA A 539 11.66 13.82 11.83
C ALA A 539 10.65 13.20 12.81
N TRP A 540 9.69 13.97 13.32
CA TRP A 540 8.64 13.49 14.23
C TRP A 540 7.78 12.39 13.59
N ILE A 541 7.34 12.59 12.35
CA ILE A 541 6.51 11.62 11.62
C ILE A 541 7.31 10.34 11.33
N ALA A 542 8.59 10.45 10.98
CA ALA A 542 9.45 9.29 10.70
C ALA A 542 10.02 8.62 11.96
N CYS A 543 9.79 9.19 13.15
CA CYS A 543 10.36 8.69 14.39
C CYS A 543 9.62 7.42 14.85
N PRO A 544 10.35 6.31 15.11
CA PRO A 544 9.75 5.12 15.69
C PRO A 544 9.26 5.41 17.12
N ASP A 545 8.28 4.63 17.55
CA ASP A 545 7.60 4.78 18.84
C ASP A 545 8.58 4.93 20.01
N ASP A 546 9.58 4.05 20.13
CA ASP A 546 10.56 4.03 21.23
C ASP A 546 11.38 5.33 21.37
N ASN A 547 11.51 6.10 20.29
CA ASN A 547 12.33 7.31 20.22
C ASN A 547 11.50 8.60 20.28
N ARG A 548 10.16 8.51 20.32
CA ARG A 548 9.29 9.70 20.32
C ARG A 548 9.48 10.54 21.58
N TRP A 549 9.48 9.96 22.78
CA TRP A 549 9.65 10.77 23.99
C TRP A 549 10.95 11.61 24.01
N PRO A 550 12.14 11.04 23.77
CA PRO A 550 13.37 11.82 23.65
C PRO A 550 13.31 12.93 22.61
N LEU A 551 12.68 12.70 21.45
CA LEU A 551 12.55 13.70 20.39
C LEU A 551 11.57 14.81 20.78
N TRP A 552 10.45 14.46 21.41
CA TRP A 552 9.47 15.43 21.93
C TRP A 552 10.10 16.38 22.94
N ARG A 553 10.95 15.88 23.84
CA ARG A 553 11.68 16.73 24.80
C ARG A 553 12.56 17.79 24.12
N ARG A 554 13.12 17.48 22.95
CA ARG A 554 14.00 18.39 22.21
C ARG A 554 13.23 19.33 21.31
N GLN A 555 12.20 18.84 20.61
CA GLN A 555 11.54 19.54 19.50
C GLN A 555 10.06 19.85 19.73
N GLY A 556 9.41 19.36 20.80
CA GLY A 556 7.97 19.48 21.02
C GLY A 556 7.44 20.92 20.91
N ASN A 557 8.20 21.89 21.43
CA ASN A 557 7.88 23.32 21.34
C ASN A 557 7.83 23.87 19.90
N ARG A 558 8.51 23.21 18.95
CA ARG A 558 8.53 23.59 17.52
C ARG A 558 7.48 22.84 16.69
N LEU A 559 7.02 21.68 17.16
CA LEU A 559 6.03 20.86 16.45
C LEU A 559 4.62 21.44 16.57
N GLY A 560 4.27 21.93 17.76
CA GLY A 560 2.92 22.38 18.09
C GLY A 560 2.11 21.29 18.81
N ALA A 561 1.11 21.73 19.58
CA ALA A 561 0.38 20.86 20.50
C ALA A 561 -0.34 19.69 19.80
N ASP A 562 -0.88 19.90 18.59
CA ASP A 562 -1.67 18.88 17.88
C ASP A 562 -0.89 17.59 17.58
N TRP A 563 0.44 17.70 17.42
CA TRP A 563 1.32 16.58 17.08
C TRP A 563 1.65 15.66 18.26
N ILE A 564 1.32 16.06 19.51
CA ILE A 564 1.51 15.23 20.71
C ILE A 564 0.67 13.95 20.68
N SER A 565 -0.40 13.93 19.90
CA SER A 565 -1.29 12.78 19.75
C SER A 565 -0.59 11.55 19.15
N LEU A 566 0.55 11.73 18.47
CA LEU A 566 1.39 10.61 18.01
C LEU A 566 2.27 10.03 19.12
N LEU A 567 2.40 10.67 20.27
CA LEU A 567 3.15 10.13 21.42
C LEU A 567 2.17 9.42 22.37
N PRO A 568 2.26 8.09 22.50
CA PRO A 568 1.50 7.37 23.50
C PRO A 568 1.79 7.89 24.91
N VAL A 569 0.73 8.04 25.70
CA VAL A 569 0.79 8.55 27.08
C VAL A 569 1.72 7.69 27.94
N GLU A 570 1.72 6.38 27.70
CA GLU A 570 2.48 5.36 28.45
C GLU A 570 3.99 5.51 28.25
N GLN A 571 4.43 6.13 27.16
CA GLN A 571 5.84 6.37 26.87
C GLN A 571 6.40 7.62 27.55
N VAL A 572 5.52 8.50 28.05
CA VAL A 572 5.93 9.67 28.81
C VAL A 572 6.23 9.25 30.25
N PRO A 573 7.45 9.47 30.77
CA PRO A 573 7.75 9.20 32.17
C PRO A 573 6.84 10.03 33.07
N ILE A 574 6.37 9.41 34.16
CA ILE A 574 5.30 9.94 35.01
C ILE A 574 5.65 11.32 35.57
N GLU A 575 6.92 11.56 35.88
CA GLU A 575 7.42 12.85 36.36
C GLU A 575 7.29 14.01 35.36
N PHE A 576 7.12 13.74 34.06
CA PHE A 576 6.92 14.75 33.02
C PHE A 576 5.48 14.82 32.49
N LEU A 577 4.62 13.87 32.89
CA LEU A 577 3.27 13.74 32.34
C LEU A 577 2.44 15.02 32.52
N ALA A 578 2.53 15.64 33.70
CA ALA A 578 1.80 16.87 34.03
C ALA A 578 2.28 18.07 33.20
N GLU A 579 3.59 18.15 32.92
CA GLU A 579 4.17 19.21 32.08
C GLU A 579 3.63 19.12 30.65
N VAL A 580 3.62 17.91 30.08
CA VAL A 580 3.10 17.65 28.73
C VAL A 580 1.59 17.91 28.69
N ALA A 581 0.84 17.35 29.64
CA ALA A 581 -0.62 17.51 29.72
C ALA A 581 -1.04 18.97 29.79
N GLY A 582 -0.30 19.82 30.53
CA GLY A 582 -0.62 21.25 30.64
C GLY A 582 -0.62 22.03 29.31
N THR A 583 -0.06 21.47 28.23
CA THR A 583 0.01 22.10 26.90
C THR A 583 -0.62 21.26 25.78
N ALA A 584 -1.06 20.04 26.09
CA ALA A 584 -1.61 19.11 25.11
C ALA A 584 -3.08 19.43 24.77
N PRO A 585 -3.64 18.90 23.66
CA PRO A 585 -5.07 18.93 23.39
C PRO A 585 -5.87 18.13 24.43
N ASN A 586 -7.16 18.48 24.62
CA ASN A 586 -8.02 17.90 25.65
C ASN A 586 -8.09 16.36 25.60
N ASP A 587 -8.19 15.77 24.41
CA ASP A 587 -8.29 14.31 24.24
C ASP A 587 -7.04 13.60 24.81
N TRP A 588 -5.85 14.16 24.56
CA TRP A 588 -4.61 13.61 25.10
C TRP A 588 -4.53 13.82 26.62
N GLN A 589 -5.00 14.96 27.12
CA GLN A 589 -5.06 15.23 28.55
C GLN A 589 -5.99 14.26 29.29
N GLU A 590 -7.10 13.87 28.69
CA GLU A 590 -8.03 12.89 29.25
C GLU A 590 -7.39 11.50 29.34
N LEU A 591 -6.72 11.05 28.27
CA LEU A 591 -5.94 9.80 28.27
C LEU A 591 -4.84 9.84 29.34
N ALA A 592 -4.11 10.96 29.45
CA ALA A 592 -3.09 11.17 30.48
C ALA A 592 -3.66 11.13 31.90
N HIS A 593 -4.82 11.75 32.13
CA HIS A 593 -5.49 11.72 33.41
C HIS A 593 -5.88 10.29 33.80
N ASN A 594 -6.52 9.56 32.88
CA ASN A 594 -6.96 8.17 33.11
C ASN A 594 -5.78 7.23 33.36
N HIS A 595 -4.71 7.33 32.56
CA HIS A 595 -3.48 6.57 32.74
C HIS A 595 -2.85 6.85 34.12
N LEU A 596 -2.75 8.13 34.51
CA LEU A 596 -2.17 8.50 35.81
C LEU A 596 -3.04 8.02 36.99
N VAL A 597 -4.36 8.12 36.87
CA VAL A 597 -5.32 7.62 37.87
C VAL A 597 -5.16 6.11 38.08
N GLN A 598 -5.05 5.33 37.01
CA GLN A 598 -4.82 3.89 37.11
C GLN A 598 -3.49 3.59 37.81
N ARG A 599 -2.41 4.26 37.40
CA ARG A 599 -1.08 4.11 38.01
C ARG A 599 -1.05 4.48 39.49
N ILE A 600 -1.78 5.52 39.90
CA ILE A 600 -1.92 5.91 41.32
C ILE A 600 -2.61 4.81 42.13
N ARG A 601 -3.60 4.13 41.56
CA ARG A 601 -4.31 3.02 42.23
C ARG A 601 -3.48 1.75 42.31
N ASP A 602 -2.58 1.54 41.35
CA ASP A 602 -1.74 0.34 41.29
C ASP A 602 -0.44 0.47 42.13
N GLU A 603 0.08 1.69 42.31
CA GLU A 603 1.31 1.97 43.06
C GLU A 603 1.07 2.82 44.31
N ASP A 604 1.11 2.20 45.49
CA ASP A 604 0.82 2.83 46.79
C ASP A 604 1.60 4.16 47.03
N ASP A 605 2.90 4.18 46.71
CA ASP A 605 3.78 5.33 46.98
C ASP A 605 3.82 6.37 45.85
N LEU A 606 3.14 6.13 44.73
CA LEU A 606 3.23 7.05 43.58
C LEU A 606 2.64 8.43 43.90
N ALA A 607 1.50 8.48 44.58
CA ALA A 607 0.87 9.74 44.97
C ALA A 607 1.78 10.61 45.86
N LEU A 608 2.53 9.98 46.78
CA LEU A 608 3.51 10.68 47.62
C LEU A 608 4.67 11.25 46.80
N ARG A 609 5.20 10.48 45.84
CA ARG A 609 6.24 10.98 44.92
C ARG A 609 5.73 12.16 44.08
N LEU A 610 4.55 12.03 43.48
CA LEU A 610 3.92 13.08 42.68
C LEU A 610 3.68 14.35 43.48
N ARG A 611 3.26 14.22 44.73
CA ARG A 611 3.08 15.36 45.65
C ARG A 611 4.35 16.20 45.80
N THR A 612 5.53 15.57 45.86
CA THR A 612 6.81 16.30 45.97
C THR A 612 7.18 17.06 44.69
N LEU A 613 6.66 16.64 43.54
CA LEU A 613 6.92 17.32 42.26
C LEU A 613 6.12 18.61 42.10
N ILE A 614 4.93 18.71 42.71
CA ILE A 614 4.04 19.88 42.60
C ILE A 614 4.71 21.17 43.11
N ASP A 615 5.46 21.05 44.21
CA ASP A 615 6.20 22.17 44.81
C ASP A 615 7.59 22.38 44.18
N SER A 616 7.98 21.52 43.24
CA SER A 616 9.27 21.64 42.57
C SER A 616 9.28 22.81 41.59
N HIS A 617 10.44 23.44 41.39
CA HIS A 617 10.62 24.47 40.35
C HIS A 617 10.51 23.93 38.92
N HIS A 618 10.28 22.62 38.72
CA HIS A 618 10.15 22.03 37.39
C HIS A 618 8.77 22.27 36.76
N PHE A 619 7.71 22.41 37.55
CA PHE A 619 6.37 22.62 37.01
C PHE A 619 5.98 24.10 36.97
N ASN A 620 5.32 24.48 35.88
CA ASN A 620 4.59 25.74 35.81
C ASN A 620 3.23 25.60 36.52
N ASP A 621 2.55 26.73 36.76
CA ASP A 621 1.27 26.73 37.48
C ASP A 621 0.21 25.84 36.80
N VAL A 622 0.24 25.71 35.46
CA VAL A 622 -0.72 24.89 34.70
C VAL A 622 -0.51 23.40 34.99
N ALA A 623 0.73 22.92 34.89
CA ALA A 623 1.10 21.54 35.16
C ALA A 623 0.87 21.17 36.63
N SER A 624 1.25 22.05 37.57
CA SER A 624 1.00 21.86 38.99
C SER A 624 -0.51 21.76 39.30
N SER A 625 -1.33 22.63 38.70
CA SER A 625 -2.78 22.56 38.86
C SER A 625 -3.40 21.31 38.25
N TRP A 626 -2.96 20.89 37.06
CA TRP A 626 -3.45 19.68 36.41
C TRP A 626 -3.13 18.41 37.23
N LEU A 627 -1.92 18.34 37.79
CA LEU A 627 -1.50 17.24 38.67
C LEU A 627 -2.27 17.26 40.00
N THR A 628 -2.44 18.45 40.59
CA THR A 628 -3.25 18.64 41.80
C THR A 628 -4.69 18.17 41.59
N SER A 629 -5.27 18.52 40.44
CA SER A 629 -6.60 18.08 40.04
C SER A 629 -6.69 16.55 39.95
N THR A 630 -5.67 15.92 39.37
CA THR A 630 -5.61 14.46 39.27
C THR A 630 -5.50 13.79 40.63
N LEU A 631 -4.69 14.31 41.55
CA LEU A 631 -4.62 13.79 42.93
C LEU A 631 -5.95 13.95 43.67
N LEU A 632 -6.60 15.11 43.54
CA LEU A 632 -7.92 15.34 44.14
C LEU A 632 -8.99 14.39 43.61
N SER A 633 -8.93 14.02 42.33
CA SER A 633 -9.86 13.03 41.75
C SER A 633 -9.80 11.68 42.46
N GLN A 634 -8.66 11.34 43.07
CA GLN A 634 -8.43 10.08 43.78
C GLN A 634 -8.37 10.24 45.30
N VAL A 635 -8.72 11.42 45.84
CA VAL A 635 -8.48 11.75 47.25
C VAL A 635 -9.07 10.74 48.24
N ALA A 636 -10.23 10.14 47.93
CA ALA A 636 -10.87 9.12 48.75
C ALA A 636 -10.07 7.80 48.87
N TRP A 637 -9.12 7.57 47.97
CA TRP A 637 -8.25 6.40 47.90
C TRP A 637 -6.82 6.69 48.38
N LEU A 638 -6.49 7.95 48.67
CA LEU A 638 -5.16 8.35 49.11
C LEU A 638 -4.99 8.12 50.63
N PRO A 639 -3.74 7.97 51.12
CA PRO A 639 -3.46 7.95 52.55
C PRO A 639 -4.03 9.20 53.26
N PRO A 640 -4.55 9.08 54.48
CA PRO A 640 -5.21 10.18 55.18
C PRO A 640 -4.29 11.38 55.41
N GLU A 641 -2.99 11.15 55.58
CA GLU A 641 -1.98 12.19 55.70
C GLU A 641 -1.89 13.06 54.43
N LEU A 642 -1.94 12.42 53.25
CA LEU A 642 -1.91 13.09 51.96
C LEU A 642 -3.24 13.80 51.66
N ALA A 643 -4.38 13.20 52.04
CA ALA A 643 -5.68 13.84 51.92
C ALA A 643 -5.78 15.12 52.76
N SER A 644 -5.34 15.08 54.02
CA SER A 644 -5.29 16.24 54.91
C SER A 644 -4.28 17.29 54.44
N ASP A 645 -3.17 16.88 53.82
CA ASP A 645 -2.23 17.80 53.19
C ASP A 645 -2.87 18.51 51.98
N LEU A 646 -3.49 17.76 51.05
CA LEU A 646 -4.18 18.31 49.88
C LEU A 646 -5.25 19.34 50.29
N ALA A 647 -6.02 19.07 51.35
CA ALA A 647 -7.04 19.99 51.85
C ALA A 647 -6.49 21.39 52.19
N ARG A 648 -5.23 21.50 52.63
CA ARG A 648 -4.66 22.79 53.07
C ARG A 648 -4.26 23.73 51.93
N TRP A 649 -3.87 23.19 50.78
CA TRP A 649 -3.24 24.00 49.71
C TRP A 649 -3.84 23.78 48.32
N ALA A 650 -4.49 22.65 48.05
CA ALA A 650 -4.99 22.32 46.72
C ALA A 650 -6.01 23.34 46.17
N PRO A 651 -6.98 23.88 46.96
CA PRO A 651 -7.88 24.93 46.49
C PRO A 651 -7.13 26.17 45.97
N ASN A 652 -6.09 26.59 46.71
CA ASN A 652 -5.25 27.72 46.34
C ASN A 652 -4.36 27.43 45.13
N SER A 653 -3.96 26.18 44.90
CA SER A 653 -3.21 25.80 43.69
C SER A 653 -4.11 25.90 42.46
N ILE A 654 -5.30 25.29 42.51
CA ILE A 654 -6.24 25.27 41.40
C ILE A 654 -6.74 26.69 41.07
N SER A 655 -6.97 27.55 42.06
CA SER A 655 -7.42 28.93 41.82
C SER A 655 -6.37 29.80 41.12
N LYS A 656 -5.07 29.48 41.23
CA LYS A 656 -4.00 30.17 40.47
C LYS A 656 -4.06 29.87 38.98
N SER A 657 -4.33 28.62 38.61
CA SER A 657 -4.55 28.20 37.22
C SER A 657 -5.58 27.09 37.17
N LEU A 658 -6.73 27.38 36.56
CA LEU A 658 -7.79 26.39 36.38
C LEU A 658 -7.34 25.31 35.39
N PRO A 659 -7.27 24.03 35.80
CA PRO A 659 -6.95 22.94 34.90
C PRO A 659 -8.19 22.50 34.11
N SER A 660 -7.96 21.88 32.95
CA SER A 660 -9.01 21.30 32.09
C SER A 660 -9.75 20.14 32.77
N ASN A 661 -9.04 19.31 33.53
CA ASN A 661 -9.55 18.14 34.23
C ASN A 661 -10.12 18.48 35.62
N ILE A 662 -10.74 19.66 35.77
CA ILE A 662 -11.22 20.18 37.07
C ILE A 662 -12.46 19.47 37.61
N ILE A 663 -13.28 18.86 36.74
CA ILE A 663 -14.56 18.22 37.14
C ILE A 663 -14.36 17.17 38.24
N PRO A 664 -13.48 16.16 38.08
CA PRO A 664 -13.21 15.19 39.14
C PRO A 664 -12.63 15.82 40.41
N ALA A 665 -11.86 16.90 40.30
CA ALA A 665 -11.27 17.57 41.45
C ALA A 665 -12.30 18.31 42.30
N LEU A 666 -13.31 18.95 41.69
CA LEU A 666 -14.42 19.57 42.43
C LEU A 666 -15.19 18.54 43.26
N THR A 667 -15.34 17.32 42.72
CA THR A 667 -15.94 16.20 43.46
C THR A 667 -15.05 15.78 44.63
N GLY A 668 -13.74 15.70 44.43
CA GLY A 668 -12.75 15.42 45.48
C GLY A 668 -12.74 16.47 46.61
N LEU A 669 -12.82 17.76 46.27
CA LEU A 669 -12.91 18.85 47.27
C LEU A 669 -14.21 18.77 48.08
N THR A 670 -15.31 18.41 47.43
CA THR A 670 -16.60 18.20 48.11
C THR A 670 -16.54 17.01 49.06
N TRP A 671 -15.86 15.93 48.66
CA TRP A 671 -15.60 14.79 49.53
C TRP A 671 -14.77 15.20 50.75
N LEU A 672 -13.68 15.96 50.57
CA LEU A 672 -12.85 16.46 51.68
C LEU A 672 -13.66 17.34 52.66
N SER A 673 -14.52 18.22 52.15
CA SER A 673 -15.43 19.03 52.98
C SER A 673 -16.41 18.12 53.76
N SER A 674 -16.97 17.09 53.12
CA SER A 674 -17.86 16.13 53.80
C SER A 674 -17.19 15.34 54.93
N GLN A 675 -15.87 15.12 54.86
CA GLN A 675 -15.09 14.48 55.92
C GLN A 675 -14.66 15.45 57.03
N GLY A 676 -14.91 16.76 56.88
CA GLY A 676 -14.50 17.78 57.83
C GLY A 676 -13.02 18.19 57.74
N GLU A 677 -12.31 17.78 56.68
CA GLU A 677 -10.90 18.12 56.45
C GLU A 677 -10.73 19.48 55.75
N LEU A 678 -11.79 19.99 55.11
CA LEU A 678 -11.79 21.24 54.33
C LEU A 678 -12.99 22.12 54.72
N ASP A 679 -12.78 23.43 54.83
CA ASP A 679 -13.84 24.40 55.07
C ASP A 679 -14.49 24.87 53.76
N ASP A 680 -15.76 25.29 53.81
CA ASP A 680 -16.52 25.67 52.60
C ASP A 680 -16.00 26.94 51.88
N ASN A 681 -14.94 27.57 52.40
CA ASN A 681 -14.31 28.73 51.79
C ASN A 681 -13.66 28.43 50.43
N TRP A 682 -13.28 27.16 50.17
CA TRP A 682 -12.68 26.74 48.91
C TRP A 682 -13.51 27.13 47.68
N VAL A 683 -14.84 27.17 47.82
CA VAL A 683 -15.75 27.56 46.73
C VAL A 683 -15.50 29.00 46.33
N ARG A 684 -15.35 29.91 47.31
CA ARG A 684 -15.10 31.33 47.09
C ARG A 684 -13.73 31.57 46.47
N ASP A 685 -12.74 30.77 46.85
CA ASP A 685 -11.38 30.87 46.31
C ASP A 685 -11.33 30.54 44.81
N ILE A 686 -12.11 29.55 44.36
CA ILE A 686 -12.24 29.21 42.94
C ILE A 686 -13.11 30.24 42.20
N GLU A 687 -14.24 30.66 42.78
CA GLU A 687 -15.11 31.73 42.23
C GLU A 687 -14.36 33.05 42.02
N ALA A 688 -13.43 33.40 42.91
CA ALA A 688 -12.64 34.62 42.83
C ALA A 688 -11.49 34.54 41.80
N SER A 689 -11.24 33.38 41.18
CA SER A 689 -10.19 33.23 40.18
C SER A 689 -10.49 34.09 38.94
N GLN A 690 -9.49 34.83 38.45
CA GLN A 690 -9.66 35.78 37.34
C GLN A 690 -9.76 35.10 35.96
N ARG A 691 -9.65 33.76 35.89
CA ARG A 691 -9.67 33.02 34.63
C ARG A 691 -11.03 32.38 34.43
N SER A 692 -11.58 32.54 33.23
CA SER A 692 -12.86 31.96 32.83
C SER A 692 -12.60 30.69 32.00
N SER A 693 -13.33 29.63 32.30
CA SER A 693 -13.47 28.46 31.43
C SER A 693 -14.95 28.11 31.32
N PRO A 694 -15.43 27.51 30.21
CA PRO A 694 -16.84 27.16 30.06
C PRO A 694 -17.38 26.30 31.22
N ILE A 695 -16.56 25.34 31.70
CA ILE A 695 -16.89 24.47 32.82
C ILE A 695 -17.03 25.28 34.11
N ILE A 696 -16.08 26.16 34.42
CA ILE A 696 -16.14 26.97 35.65
C ILE A 696 -17.27 28.00 35.57
N ASN A 697 -17.49 28.63 34.41
CA ASN A 697 -18.61 29.55 34.24
C ASN A 697 -19.94 28.82 34.47
N GLY A 698 -20.13 27.64 33.88
CA GLY A 698 -21.31 26.82 34.10
C GLY A 698 -21.50 26.45 35.57
N TRP A 699 -20.42 26.05 36.26
CA TRP A 699 -20.47 25.72 37.68
C TRP A 699 -20.81 26.94 38.55
N ILE A 700 -20.21 28.11 38.30
CA ILE A 700 -20.52 29.37 38.98
C ILE A 700 -21.97 29.80 38.71
N SER A 701 -22.43 29.70 37.46
CA SER A 701 -23.82 29.97 37.07
C SER A 701 -24.78 29.08 37.86
N LEU A 702 -24.50 27.77 37.93
CA LEU A 702 -25.27 26.82 38.76
C LEU A 702 -25.26 27.21 40.24
N LEU A 703 -24.12 27.55 40.82
CA LEU A 703 -24.01 28.01 42.21
C LEU A 703 -24.87 29.25 42.46
N SER A 704 -24.82 30.23 41.56
CA SER A 704 -25.60 31.48 41.68
C SER A 704 -27.10 31.23 41.57
N THR A 705 -27.54 30.34 40.69
CA THR A 705 -28.95 29.93 40.57
C THR A 705 -29.46 29.36 41.89
N VAL A 706 -28.64 28.58 42.60
CA VAL A 706 -29.04 27.94 43.85
C VAL A 706 -28.92 28.85 45.07
N ARG A 707 -27.86 29.66 45.15
CA ARG A 707 -27.60 30.54 46.30
C ARG A 707 -28.47 31.79 46.29
N ASP A 708 -28.71 32.35 45.12
CA ASP A 708 -29.42 33.63 44.96
C ASP A 708 -30.89 33.47 44.53
N ASP A 709 -31.36 32.21 44.37
CA ASP A 709 -32.71 31.86 43.88
C ASP A 709 -33.05 32.60 42.55
N ARG A 710 -32.05 32.66 41.67
CA ARG A 710 -32.06 33.42 40.41
C ARG A 710 -32.32 32.52 39.21
N THR A 711 -33.20 32.94 38.31
CA THR A 711 -33.39 32.29 37.00
C THR A 711 -32.20 32.56 36.06
N PRO A 712 -31.53 31.52 35.54
CA PRO A 712 -30.39 31.70 34.62
C PRO A 712 -30.82 32.17 33.22
N SER A 713 -29.94 32.85 32.49
CA SER A 713 -30.12 33.20 31.07
C SER A 713 -29.96 31.97 30.16
N VAL A 714 -30.31 32.08 28.87
CA VAL A 714 -30.16 30.98 27.91
C VAL A 714 -28.69 30.58 27.74
N GLU A 715 -27.77 31.55 27.73
CA GLU A 715 -26.33 31.31 27.67
C GLU A 715 -25.82 30.62 28.93
N GLU A 716 -26.27 31.03 30.12
CA GLU A 716 -25.92 30.38 31.38
C GLU A 716 -26.45 28.94 31.44
N ILE A 717 -27.66 28.69 30.91
CA ILE A 717 -28.21 27.33 30.80
C ILE A 717 -27.32 26.47 29.91
N ARG A 718 -26.82 27.00 28.79
CA ARG A 718 -25.88 26.30 27.90
C ARG A 718 -24.61 25.88 28.63
N GLU A 719 -24.02 26.79 29.40
CA GLU A 719 -22.84 26.50 30.21
C GLU A 719 -23.16 25.46 31.30
N ILE A 720 -24.29 25.58 32.00
CA ILE A 720 -24.72 24.61 33.03
C ILE A 720 -24.92 23.22 32.43
N THR A 721 -25.55 23.10 31.26
CA THR A 721 -25.81 21.80 30.61
C THR A 721 -24.54 21.13 30.07
N SER A 722 -23.41 21.84 30.02
CA SER A 722 -22.10 21.26 29.69
C SER A 722 -21.42 20.54 30.88
N LEU A 723 -21.96 20.72 32.09
CA LEU A 723 -21.49 20.04 33.31
C LEU A 723 -22.00 18.60 33.38
N PRO A 724 -21.40 17.75 34.25
CA PRO A 724 -21.93 16.41 34.53
C PRO A 724 -23.41 16.46 34.87
N ILE A 725 -24.20 15.57 34.25
CA ILE A 725 -25.66 15.56 34.38
C ILE A 725 -26.12 15.49 35.84
N GLU A 726 -25.37 14.77 36.67
CA GLU A 726 -25.66 14.60 38.09
C GLU A 726 -25.60 15.90 38.89
N TRP A 727 -24.92 16.94 38.39
CA TRP A 727 -24.82 18.23 39.09
C TRP A 727 -26.02 19.13 38.82
N TRP A 728 -26.59 19.10 37.62
CA TRP A 728 -27.69 20.00 37.23
C TRP A 728 -29.04 19.31 37.07
N ALA A 729 -29.10 17.96 37.07
CA ALA A 729 -30.34 17.20 37.00
C ALA A 729 -31.41 17.69 38.00
N PRO A 730 -31.11 17.96 39.30
CA PRO A 730 -32.11 18.48 40.26
C PRO A 730 -32.82 19.75 39.81
N PHE A 731 -32.16 20.55 38.97
CA PHE A 731 -32.68 21.81 38.45
C PHE A 731 -33.18 21.68 37.00
N SER A 732 -33.09 20.50 36.40
CA SER A 732 -33.49 20.28 35.01
C SER A 732 -34.93 20.74 34.71
N PRO A 733 -35.93 20.61 35.61
CA PRO A 733 -37.25 21.21 35.36
C PRO A 733 -37.25 22.74 35.26
N LEU A 734 -36.49 23.41 36.12
CA LEU A 734 -36.36 24.86 36.10
C LEU A 734 -35.67 25.30 34.81
N LEU A 735 -34.52 24.71 34.49
CA LEU A 735 -33.73 25.02 33.30
C LEU A 735 -34.54 24.78 32.02
N PHE A 736 -35.26 23.66 31.94
CA PHE A 736 -36.12 23.33 30.80
C PHE A 736 -37.30 24.32 30.67
N ASN A 737 -37.89 24.74 31.79
CA ASN A 737 -38.95 25.74 31.75
C ASN A 737 -38.41 27.10 31.27
N THR A 738 -37.27 27.54 31.76
CA THR A 738 -36.66 28.82 31.36
C THR A 738 -36.24 28.83 29.89
N ILE A 739 -35.57 27.79 29.40
CA ILE A 739 -35.09 27.74 28.00
C ILE A 739 -36.23 27.69 26.97
N THR A 740 -37.42 27.24 27.38
CA THR A 740 -38.59 27.14 26.48
C THR A 740 -39.47 28.39 26.40
N GLU A 741 -39.20 29.40 27.24
CA GLU A 741 -39.94 30.66 27.27
C GLU A 741 -39.62 31.53 26.04
N GLY A 742 -38.34 31.67 25.69
CA GLY A 742 -37.85 32.50 24.58
C GLY A 742 -37.76 31.80 23.21
N VAL A 743 -37.38 32.55 22.18
CA VAL A 743 -37.07 32.01 20.83
C VAL A 743 -35.67 31.41 20.81
N ASP A 744 -34.67 32.17 21.29
CA ASP A 744 -33.26 31.77 21.32
C ASP A 744 -33.02 30.44 22.06
N GLY A 745 -33.73 30.24 23.18
CA GLY A 745 -33.66 28.97 23.91
C GLY A 745 -34.32 27.79 23.17
N ARG A 746 -35.37 28.02 22.37
CA ARG A 746 -35.96 26.96 21.54
C ARG A 746 -35.06 26.60 20.36
N GLU A 747 -34.39 27.58 19.76
CA GLU A 747 -33.39 27.32 18.73
C GLU A 747 -32.23 26.48 19.30
N MET A 748 -31.76 26.81 20.50
CA MET A 748 -30.75 26.02 21.21
C MET A 748 -31.21 24.58 21.47
N LEU A 749 -32.43 24.39 22.01
CA LEU A 749 -33.00 23.07 22.27
C LEU A 749 -33.11 22.18 21.02
N LEU A 750 -33.34 22.78 19.86
CA LEU A 750 -33.42 22.06 18.59
C LEU A 750 -32.04 21.82 17.99
N GLY A 751 -31.13 22.79 18.10
CA GLY A 751 -29.80 22.75 17.50
C GLY A 751 -28.79 21.88 18.25
N GLU A 752 -28.96 21.67 19.56
CA GLU A 752 -27.96 21.03 20.42
C GLU A 752 -28.46 19.72 21.05
N SER A 753 -27.57 18.74 21.13
CA SER A 753 -27.84 17.44 21.77
C SER A 753 -27.60 17.51 23.28
N ILE A 754 -28.62 17.93 24.03
CA ILE A 754 -28.59 17.98 25.51
C ILE A 754 -29.41 16.80 26.06
N PRO A 755 -28.92 16.00 27.02
CA PRO A 755 -29.56 14.77 27.49
C PRO A 755 -30.75 15.02 28.42
N TRP A 756 -31.77 15.73 27.92
CA TRP A 756 -32.96 16.13 28.67
C TRP A 756 -33.78 14.95 29.18
N ALA A 757 -33.85 13.85 28.45
CA ALA A 757 -34.55 12.65 28.90
C ALA A 757 -33.91 12.10 30.18
N SER A 758 -32.59 11.95 30.19
CA SER A 758 -31.84 11.45 31.35
C SER A 758 -31.87 12.43 32.53
N ALA A 759 -31.95 13.73 32.26
CA ALA A 759 -32.03 14.76 33.28
C ALA A 759 -33.44 14.87 33.90
N LEU A 760 -34.50 14.82 33.08
CA LEU A 760 -35.89 14.98 33.53
C LEU A 760 -36.51 13.69 34.07
N PHE A 761 -36.12 12.52 33.55
CA PHE A 761 -36.70 11.22 33.92
C PHE A 761 -36.06 10.65 35.20
N ARG A 762 -36.15 11.44 36.27
CA ARG A 762 -35.58 11.19 37.61
C ARG A 762 -36.70 10.97 38.64
N GLN A 763 -36.42 10.16 39.67
CA GLN A 763 -37.40 9.88 40.72
C GLN A 763 -37.56 11.09 41.65
N ILE A 764 -38.76 11.29 42.21
CA ILE A 764 -38.96 12.29 43.27
C ILE A 764 -38.10 11.90 44.48
N GLY A 765 -37.26 12.83 44.95
CA GLY A 765 -36.36 12.61 46.08
C GLY A 765 -35.04 11.91 45.72
N GLU A 766 -34.72 11.72 44.44
CA GLU A 766 -33.41 11.23 44.01
C GLU A 766 -32.32 12.21 44.51
N ILE A 767 -31.34 11.72 45.29
CA ILE A 767 -30.33 12.57 45.92
C ILE A 767 -29.15 12.76 44.97
N HIS A 768 -28.79 14.02 44.74
CA HIS A 768 -27.65 14.43 43.95
C HIS A 768 -26.68 15.23 44.82
N THR A 769 -25.39 14.94 44.71
CA THR A 769 -24.34 15.70 45.40
C THR A 769 -23.71 16.70 44.45
N ILE A 770 -23.84 17.98 44.75
CA ILE A 770 -23.38 19.05 43.87
C ILE A 770 -22.18 19.76 44.51
N PRO A 771 -21.05 19.89 43.81
CA PRO A 771 -19.88 20.54 44.39
C PRO A 771 -20.14 21.97 44.84
N GLY A 772 -19.82 22.27 46.09
CA GLY A 772 -19.99 23.60 46.71
C GLY A 772 -21.41 23.94 47.19
N ILE A 773 -22.36 23.02 47.05
CA ILE A 773 -23.75 23.15 47.53
C ILE A 773 -24.08 22.05 48.54
N GLY A 774 -23.71 20.80 48.24
CA GLY A 774 -24.07 19.61 49.02
C GLY A 774 -25.21 18.82 48.38
N GLU A 775 -25.95 18.08 49.22
CA GLU A 775 -27.03 17.21 48.76
C GLU A 775 -28.29 18.00 48.36
N ARG A 776 -28.88 17.62 47.22
CA ARG A 776 -30.12 18.14 46.67
C ARG A 776 -31.01 17.02 46.17
N GLU A 777 -32.29 17.15 46.45
CA GLU A 777 -33.30 16.21 45.98
C GLU A 777 -33.84 16.64 44.62
N HIS A 778 -33.99 15.67 43.70
CA HIS A 778 -34.66 15.89 42.43
C HIS A 778 -36.18 16.01 42.65
N PRO A 779 -36.87 17.04 42.09
CA PRO A 779 -38.31 17.26 42.29
C PRO A 779 -39.21 16.27 41.54
N GLY A 780 -38.62 15.44 40.68
CA GLY A 780 -39.29 14.49 39.78
C GLY A 780 -39.59 15.08 38.40
N CYS A 781 -40.09 14.23 37.51
CA CYS A 781 -40.45 14.65 36.16
C CYS A 781 -41.72 15.53 36.18
N PRO A 782 -41.70 16.75 35.60
CA PRO A 782 -42.85 17.65 35.64
C PRO A 782 -44.03 17.14 34.80
N THR A 783 -45.24 17.30 35.34
CA THR A 783 -46.49 16.80 34.72
C THR A 783 -47.00 17.66 33.56
N ASP A 784 -46.51 18.90 33.42
CA ASP A 784 -46.96 19.88 32.42
C ASP A 784 -46.08 19.95 31.16
N LEU A 785 -45.05 19.11 31.04
CA LEU A 785 -44.10 19.10 29.91
C LEU A 785 -44.74 18.80 28.55
N VAL A 786 -45.81 17.98 28.50
CA VAL A 786 -46.38 17.49 27.24
C VAL A 786 -46.92 18.62 26.37
N SER A 787 -47.74 19.51 26.95
CA SER A 787 -48.33 20.63 26.21
C SER A 787 -47.27 21.63 25.71
N ARG A 788 -46.19 21.78 26.49
CA ARG A 788 -45.05 22.64 26.15
C ARG A 788 -44.22 22.06 25.01
N LEU A 789 -43.88 20.77 25.07
CA LEU A 789 -43.15 20.05 24.02
C LEU A 789 -43.94 19.99 22.71
N GLU A 790 -45.25 19.76 22.77
CA GLU A 790 -46.11 19.81 21.58
C GLU A 790 -46.05 21.16 20.88
N ARG A 791 -46.07 22.26 21.63
CA ARG A 791 -45.95 23.62 21.08
C ARG A 791 -44.58 23.90 20.46
N ILE A 792 -43.51 23.33 20.99
CA ILE A 792 -42.14 23.52 20.47
C ILE A 792 -41.92 22.74 19.18
N LEU A 793 -42.40 21.49 19.14
CA LEU A 793 -42.26 20.62 17.98
C LEU A 793 -43.28 20.94 16.86
N GLN A 794 -44.33 21.71 17.16
CA GLN A 794 -45.32 22.15 16.18
C GLN A 794 -44.71 23.17 15.21
N GLY A 795 -44.53 22.75 13.95
CA GLY A 795 -44.05 23.61 12.86
C GLY A 795 -42.56 23.49 12.53
N VAL A 796 -41.84 22.54 13.13
CA VAL A 796 -40.47 22.19 12.73
C VAL A 796 -40.51 21.38 11.43
N GLU A 797 -39.83 21.84 10.38
CA GLU A 797 -39.72 21.11 9.11
C GLU A 797 -38.77 19.91 9.28
N ILE A 798 -39.23 18.72 8.87
CA ILE A 798 -38.57 17.42 9.10
C ILE A 798 -37.26 17.27 8.28
N ASP A 799 -37.05 18.10 7.26
CA ASP A 799 -35.88 18.04 6.36
C ASP A 799 -34.62 18.73 6.92
N VAL A 800 -34.67 19.34 8.12
CA VAL A 800 -33.49 19.94 8.77
C VAL A 800 -32.92 18.96 9.79
N GLU A 801 -31.67 18.51 9.59
CA GLU A 801 -30.93 17.69 10.55
C GLU A 801 -30.59 18.51 11.80
N LEU A 802 -31.54 18.58 12.73
CA LEU A 802 -31.44 19.24 14.03
C LEU A 802 -31.10 18.22 15.11
N GLN A 803 -29.91 18.34 15.72
CA GLN A 803 -29.38 17.34 16.66
C GLN A 803 -30.28 17.12 17.89
N GLY A 804 -30.88 18.19 18.44
CA GLY A 804 -31.75 18.10 19.62
C GLY A 804 -33.19 17.65 19.34
N PHE A 805 -33.59 17.55 18.07
CA PHE A 805 -34.97 17.19 17.71
C PHE A 805 -35.32 15.75 18.11
N ALA A 806 -34.38 14.80 17.93
CA ALA A 806 -34.57 13.40 18.29
C ALA A 806 -34.81 13.24 19.81
N GLU A 807 -34.00 13.93 20.62
CA GLU A 807 -34.11 13.97 22.09
C GLU A 807 -35.51 14.43 22.53
N LEU A 808 -35.95 15.60 22.08
CA LEU A 808 -37.24 16.18 22.48
C LEU A 808 -38.43 15.32 22.03
N THR A 809 -38.30 14.68 20.87
CA THR A 809 -39.31 13.76 20.33
C THR A 809 -39.42 12.51 21.20
N ASP A 810 -38.29 11.95 21.62
CA ASP A 810 -38.26 10.80 22.52
C ASP A 810 -38.80 11.14 23.91
N VAL A 811 -38.49 12.32 24.44
CA VAL A 811 -39.08 12.84 25.69
C VAL A 811 -40.60 12.91 25.57
N LEU A 812 -41.11 13.53 24.50
CA LEU A 812 -42.54 13.68 24.26
C LEU A 812 -43.25 12.34 24.09
N ASN A 813 -42.70 11.43 23.27
CA ASN A 813 -43.28 10.11 23.02
C ASN A 813 -43.32 9.27 24.29
N THR A 814 -42.27 9.36 25.11
CA THR A 814 -42.22 8.67 26.41
C THR A 814 -43.31 9.18 27.34
N LEU A 815 -43.45 10.51 27.49
CA LEU A 815 -44.51 11.12 28.30
C LEU A 815 -45.92 10.78 27.78
N LYS A 816 -46.13 10.72 26.46
CA LYS A 816 -47.41 10.28 25.88
C LYS A 816 -47.69 8.81 26.19
N SER A 817 -46.69 7.94 26.11
CA SER A 817 -46.86 6.52 26.40
C SER A 817 -47.32 6.26 27.83
N ILE A 818 -46.82 7.03 28.80
CA ILE A 818 -47.22 6.89 30.21
C ILE A 818 -48.62 7.46 30.47
N LEU A 819 -48.99 8.58 29.84
CA LEU A 819 -50.32 9.19 29.94
C LEU A 819 -51.43 8.29 29.35
N VAL A 820 -51.17 7.69 28.18
CA VAL A 820 -52.13 6.77 27.53
C VAL A 820 -52.09 5.37 28.17
N GLY A 821 -51.02 5.05 28.89
CA GLY A 821 -50.81 3.74 29.52
C GLY A 821 -50.44 2.64 28.53
N THR A 822 -49.83 2.99 27.40
CA THR A 822 -49.38 2.05 26.35
C THR A 822 -47.93 1.61 26.57
N LYS A 823 -47.51 0.55 25.87
CA LYS A 823 -46.10 0.17 25.81
C LYS A 823 -45.27 1.35 25.24
N PRO A 824 -44.07 1.63 25.76
CA PRO A 824 -43.21 2.67 25.20
C PRO A 824 -42.87 2.42 23.73
N VAL A 825 -42.69 3.51 22.98
CA VAL A 825 -42.22 3.49 21.60
C VAL A 825 -40.69 3.37 21.59
N VAL A 826 -40.14 2.79 20.53
CA VAL A 826 -38.68 2.75 20.32
C VAL A 826 -38.19 4.17 20.07
N GLY A 827 -37.23 4.62 20.90
CA GLY A 827 -36.64 5.95 20.77
C GLY A 827 -35.67 6.08 19.59
N GLN A 828 -35.46 7.31 19.15
CA GLN A 828 -34.48 7.71 18.14
C GLN A 828 -33.06 7.85 18.72
N ILE A 829 -32.90 8.41 19.93
CA ILE A 829 -31.57 8.56 20.56
C ILE A 829 -31.13 7.25 21.26
N HIS A 830 -32.10 6.52 21.79
CA HIS A 830 -31.86 5.26 22.49
C HIS A 830 -33.12 4.37 22.38
N PRO A 831 -33.02 3.12 21.88
CA PRO A 831 -34.18 2.27 21.61
C PRO A 831 -35.08 2.03 22.82
N MET A 832 -34.49 1.99 24.03
CA MET A 832 -35.18 1.69 25.29
C MET A 832 -35.50 2.91 26.16
N ILE A 833 -35.31 4.14 25.67
CA ILE A 833 -35.50 5.37 26.47
C ILE A 833 -36.87 5.44 27.16
N GLY A 834 -37.92 5.01 26.46
CA GLY A 834 -39.28 5.14 26.96
C GLY A 834 -39.60 4.27 28.18
N TRP A 835 -38.71 3.33 28.53
CA TRP A 835 -38.83 2.55 29.77
C TRP A 835 -38.42 3.35 31.01
N LEU A 836 -37.63 4.42 30.89
CA LEU A 836 -37.19 5.22 32.04
C LEU A 836 -38.35 5.83 32.85
N LEU A 837 -39.49 6.13 32.22
CA LEU A 837 -40.71 6.61 32.90
C LEU A 837 -41.78 5.52 33.13
N GLN A 838 -41.49 4.25 32.86
CA GLN A 838 -42.39 3.15 33.19
C GLN A 838 -42.05 2.57 34.56
N PRO A 839 -43.05 2.10 35.33
CA PRO A 839 -42.79 1.36 36.57
C PRO A 839 -41.79 0.24 36.35
N ARG A 840 -40.80 0.11 37.25
CA ARG A 840 -39.70 -0.85 37.13
C ARG A 840 -40.19 -2.29 36.97
N GLU A 841 -41.33 -2.62 37.56
CA GLU A 841 -41.96 -3.96 37.49
C GLU A 841 -42.45 -4.32 36.08
N ARG A 842 -42.62 -3.32 35.20
CA ARG A 842 -43.05 -3.52 33.81
C ARG A 842 -41.89 -3.62 32.83
N TRP A 843 -40.65 -3.41 33.28
CA TRP A 843 -39.49 -3.44 32.41
C TRP A 843 -39.25 -4.88 31.91
N PRO A 844 -38.96 -5.06 30.61
CA PRO A 844 -38.52 -6.36 30.11
C PRO A 844 -37.08 -6.63 30.58
N ALA A 845 -36.64 -7.88 30.49
CA ALA A 845 -35.24 -8.21 30.73
C ALA A 845 -34.40 -7.71 29.54
N PHE A 846 -33.62 -6.64 29.75
CA PHE A 846 -32.69 -6.11 28.75
C PHE A 846 -31.38 -6.90 28.74
N SER A 847 -30.80 -7.10 27.56
CA SER A 847 -29.42 -7.58 27.43
C SER A 847 -28.40 -6.44 27.60
N ALA A 848 -27.15 -6.77 27.93
CA ALA A 848 -26.08 -5.77 28.05
C ALA A 848 -25.86 -4.99 26.74
N THR A 849 -26.00 -5.66 25.58
CA THR A 849 -25.88 -5.01 24.27
C THR A 849 -27.06 -4.09 23.98
N GLU A 850 -28.26 -4.40 24.45
CA GLU A 850 -29.44 -3.53 24.29
C GLU A 850 -29.36 -2.28 25.16
N ILE A 851 -28.70 -2.35 26.32
CA ILE A 851 -28.52 -1.22 27.23
C ILE A 851 -27.49 -0.22 26.70
N VAL A 852 -26.39 -0.70 26.10
CA VAL A 852 -25.29 0.18 25.64
C VAL A 852 -25.56 0.77 24.24
N ASN A 853 -26.59 0.30 23.54
CA ASN A 853 -26.90 0.71 22.18
C ASN A 853 -27.72 2.01 22.11
N GLY A 854 -27.07 3.16 22.18
CA GLY A 854 -27.69 4.48 22.02
C GLY A 854 -27.00 5.55 22.86
N ASP A 855 -27.76 6.55 23.30
CA ASP A 855 -27.29 7.60 24.21
C ASP A 855 -26.68 7.04 25.53
N PRO A 856 -25.46 7.47 25.92
CA PRO A 856 -24.75 6.93 27.09
C PRO A 856 -25.39 7.31 28.42
N GLU A 857 -26.04 8.47 28.53
CA GLU A 857 -26.70 8.89 29.78
C GLU A 857 -27.97 8.07 30.04
N VAL A 858 -28.72 7.76 28.96
CA VAL A 858 -29.86 6.84 29.04
C VAL A 858 -29.39 5.43 29.40
N ALA A 859 -28.31 4.96 28.75
CA ALA A 859 -27.71 3.66 29.02
C ALA A 859 -27.30 3.50 30.49
N ALA A 860 -26.67 4.53 31.08
CA ALA A 860 -26.26 4.53 32.49
C ALA A 860 -27.46 4.34 33.44
N ARG A 861 -28.58 5.03 33.18
CA ARG A 861 -29.80 4.89 34.00
C ARG A 861 -30.47 3.53 33.84
N LEU A 862 -30.52 3.01 32.61
CA LEU A 862 -31.05 1.67 32.32
C LEU A 862 -30.22 0.59 33.02
N ALA A 863 -28.89 0.70 32.98
CA ALA A 863 -27.97 -0.21 33.68
C ALA A 863 -28.17 -0.19 35.20
N ALA A 864 -28.41 0.99 35.79
CA ALA A 864 -28.73 1.14 37.21
C ALA A 864 -30.13 0.59 37.58
N GLY A 865 -31.01 0.40 36.58
CA GLY A 865 -32.39 -0.04 36.77
C GLY A 865 -33.27 1.02 37.44
N ILE A 866 -32.91 2.30 37.38
CA ILE A 866 -33.62 3.37 38.09
C ILE A 866 -34.65 3.99 37.15
N SER A 867 -35.90 4.06 37.61
CA SER A 867 -37.00 4.69 36.88
C SER A 867 -37.38 6.03 37.50
N GLY A 868 -37.69 7.01 36.65
CA GLY A 868 -38.29 8.29 37.06
C GLY A 868 -39.82 8.24 37.23
N TYR A 869 -40.46 7.07 37.19
CA TYR A 869 -41.91 6.95 37.33
C TYR A 869 -42.40 7.40 38.72
N HIS A 870 -43.46 8.21 38.75
CA HIS A 870 -44.27 8.48 39.92
C HIS A 870 -45.75 8.63 39.53
N ASP A 871 -46.67 8.37 40.47
CA ASP A 871 -48.11 8.30 40.16
C ASP A 871 -48.71 9.61 39.64
N GLY A 872 -48.12 10.75 40.02
CA GLY A 872 -48.50 12.07 39.52
C GLY A 872 -48.40 12.24 37.99
N LEU A 873 -47.59 11.43 37.29
CA LEU A 873 -47.46 11.48 35.83
C LEU A 873 -48.71 10.99 35.08
N ARG A 874 -49.60 10.25 35.73
CA ARG A 874 -50.87 9.77 35.14
C ARG A 874 -52.04 10.70 35.39
N GLU A 875 -51.89 11.67 36.28
CA GLU A 875 -52.94 12.64 36.59
C GLU A 875 -52.89 13.77 35.54
N SER A 876 -53.82 13.75 34.59
CA SER A 876 -53.90 14.84 33.61
C SER A 876 -54.25 16.15 34.32
N THR A 877 -53.39 17.16 34.19
CA THR A 877 -53.66 18.55 34.56
C THR A 877 -54.65 19.21 33.58
N GLN A 878 -55.75 18.51 33.27
CA GLN A 878 -56.95 19.09 32.67
C GLN A 878 -58.06 19.17 33.72
N ARG A 879 -57.82 19.90 34.81
CA ARG A 879 -58.89 20.45 35.66
C ARG A 879 -58.52 21.84 36.16
N ARG A 880 -58.77 22.85 35.31
CA ARG A 880 -59.25 24.20 35.67
C ARG A 880 -59.50 24.98 34.38
N LEU A 881 -60.75 24.93 33.93
CA LEU A 881 -61.37 26.01 33.15
C LEU A 881 -61.95 27.02 34.13
#